data_AF-A0A6I5RGH2-F1
#
_entry.id   AF-A0A6I5RGH2-F1
#
_cell.length_a   1.000
_cell.length_b   1.000
_cell.length_c   1.000
_cell.angle_alpha   90.00
_cell.angle_beta   90.00
_cell.angle_gamma   90.00
#
_symmetry.space_group_name_H-M   'P 1'
#
loop_
_entity.id
_entity.type
_entity.pdbx_description
1 polymer ?
#
loop_
_entity_poly.entity_id
_entity_poly.type
_entity_poly.pdbx_seq_one_letter_code
_entity_poly.pdbx_strand_id
1 'polypeptide(L)'
;TLSLTEGETLTLDSSNLLATDEESDPSGLTYTITAVDNGTFQLNGADTTTFTQQDVLDGLVTFVHDGTDNAPTYTLTVTDTAVGATPAITSDPLVGMVVDFTVINDTPELTINFPVIDEGATVPITTAELTATDEESDATQLVYTIDNSSNGEFRLNGVATNSFTQADIAANLVTFVHDDSEVGPSFTITVSDNGTPNAASVTEVVEPGFNNLNNPPQFTANQLTLSEGDTIVLTTADLAAEDDEDVASQLTFSISAVTGGSFFLNGVLLDPTDTFTRADVAFGQVTFVDDGDETAPTYTVTVTDNDGEETAENAIITFAEVNDLPTLDVNTFEIEEGEFLTLTNANLLGQDAETTDPAQLTYTVSGVVAGEFRDDQANAISTFTQEDVDTGQVIFIHDGSSTAPSFALTLADANGGSVTADANILFTPLNDDPVALDDDGAGFSTDKNTLLVTPSIILNDTDEDGDTLLVSEIDGNAINPNETITLGSGALVTLNSDGSSLSYDPNGAFDSLLENQTDTDTFAYTVSDGNGGVATADITVEVVGFSAVFFDYEQLLRAQSPNATATVPTDSVDGLSIAQLFDENYYLDQNPDVVAAVNAGGVASGYQHFLTFGLAEGRNPSILYDEAFYLENNSDIAQAVAEGRLSSGLQHFLNFGHEENRNPSGFFNQEDYLTNNPGVKAAVDNGTFQSAFEHYIEFGADEDRLPALSLYNEEFYLDNNPSVAAAVANGTFTDGFEHFVLFGQSENRAPSSRYNETSYLDANPDVAASVAAGIFSSGFQHYENFGRFENRPIA
;
A
#
# COMPACT_ATOMS: atom_id res chain seq x y z
N THR A 1 -17.55 0.59 118.80
CA THR A 1 -17.38 1.04 117.42
C THR A 1 -18.26 0.16 116.59
N LEU A 2 -19.17 0.75 115.83
CA LEU A 2 -19.99 -0.01 114.88
C LEU A 2 -19.34 0.13 113.52
N SER A 3 -19.28 -0.96 112.78
CA SER A 3 -18.88 -0.91 111.38
C SER A 3 -20.16 -0.94 110.56
N LEU A 4 -20.27 -0.02 109.61
CA LEU A 4 -21.39 0.07 108.69
C LEU A 4 -20.84 0.33 107.30
N THR A 5 -21.29 -0.46 106.35
CA THR A 5 -21.00 -0.23 104.93
C THR A 5 -22.11 0.67 104.36
N GLU A 6 -21.78 1.47 103.35
CA GLU A 6 -22.77 2.23 102.61
C GLU A 6 -23.97 1.38 102.14
N GLY A 7 -25.17 1.94 102.27
CA GLY A 7 -26.45 1.29 101.94
C GLY A 7 -26.81 0.08 102.85
N GLU A 8 -25.95 -0.27 103.81
CA GLU A 8 -26.18 -1.41 104.69
C GLU A 8 -27.25 -1.11 105.75
N THR A 9 -27.93 -2.15 106.18
CA THR A 9 -28.81 -2.12 107.35
C THR A 9 -28.14 -2.80 108.53
N LEU A 10 -27.92 -2.06 109.62
CA LEU A 10 -27.31 -2.53 110.85
C LEU A 10 -28.36 -2.81 111.91
N THR A 11 -28.44 -4.05 112.41
CA THR A 11 -29.25 -4.39 113.58
C THR A 11 -28.53 -3.98 114.88
N LEU A 12 -29.24 -3.27 115.76
CA LEU A 12 -28.72 -2.90 117.07
C LEU A 12 -28.97 -4.03 118.06
N ASP A 13 -27.96 -4.35 118.87
CA ASP A 13 -28.04 -5.39 119.90
C ASP A 13 -27.16 -5.05 121.13
N SER A 14 -27.17 -5.93 122.13
CA SER A 14 -26.40 -5.76 123.37
C SER A 14 -24.89 -5.57 123.18
N SER A 15 -24.33 -5.95 122.03
CA SER A 15 -22.90 -5.78 121.74
C SER A 15 -22.55 -4.37 121.30
N ASN A 16 -23.54 -3.62 120.81
CA ASN A 16 -23.32 -2.37 120.10
C ASN A 16 -24.11 -1.18 120.65
N LEU A 17 -25.20 -1.45 121.38
CA LEU A 17 -25.95 -0.46 122.15
C LEU A 17 -26.51 -1.07 123.44
N LEU A 18 -25.88 -0.72 124.56
CA LEU A 18 -26.29 -1.20 125.89
C LEU A 18 -26.17 -0.06 126.90
N ALA A 19 -27.24 0.15 127.65
CA ALA A 19 -27.29 1.01 128.80
C ALA A 19 -27.55 0.15 130.03
N THR A 20 -26.88 0.50 131.12
CA THR A 20 -27.05 -0.16 132.41
C THR A 20 -27.49 0.89 133.42
N ASP A 21 -28.38 0.47 134.31
CA ASP A 21 -28.82 1.25 135.44
C ASP A 21 -28.57 0.41 136.70
N GLU A 22 -28.01 1.01 137.75
CA GLU A 22 -27.76 0.29 139.01
C GLU A 22 -29.03 0.15 139.86
N GLU A 23 -30.04 1.00 139.61
CA GLU A 23 -31.27 1.09 140.38
C GLU A 23 -32.49 0.41 139.71
N SER A 24 -32.52 0.31 138.38
CA SER A 24 -33.65 -0.22 137.61
C SER A 24 -33.30 -1.42 136.72
N ASP A 25 -34.30 -2.23 136.37
CA ASP A 25 -34.13 -3.30 135.38
C ASP A 25 -33.79 -2.67 134.03
N PRO A 26 -32.61 -2.95 133.43
CA PRO A 26 -32.17 -2.31 132.20
C PRO A 26 -33.18 -2.44 131.06
N SER A 27 -34.02 -3.48 131.03
CA SER A 27 -35.04 -3.70 129.99
C SER A 27 -36.03 -2.55 129.81
N GLY A 28 -36.26 -1.73 130.85
CA GLY A 28 -37.19 -0.59 130.84
C GLY A 28 -36.58 0.75 130.39
N LEU A 29 -35.28 0.82 130.13
CA LEU A 29 -34.62 2.05 129.68
C LEU A 29 -35.08 2.42 128.27
N THR A 30 -35.45 3.70 128.04
CA THR A 30 -35.92 4.19 126.75
C THR A 30 -34.86 5.04 126.07
N TYR A 31 -34.48 4.66 124.86
CA TYR A 31 -33.64 5.42 123.94
C TYR A 31 -34.49 6.41 123.15
N THR A 32 -34.02 7.65 123.03
CA THR A 32 -34.58 8.67 122.14
C THR A 32 -33.49 9.17 121.19
N ILE A 33 -33.80 9.23 119.90
CA ILE A 33 -32.89 9.59 118.82
C ILE A 33 -33.31 10.93 118.23
N THR A 34 -32.33 11.79 117.96
CA THR A 34 -32.51 13.10 117.31
C THR A 34 -31.36 13.39 116.35
N ALA A 35 -31.56 14.36 115.44
CA ALA A 35 -30.54 14.85 114.49
C ALA A 35 -29.90 13.75 113.64
N VAL A 36 -30.72 12.92 112.99
CA VAL A 36 -30.25 11.83 112.11
C VAL A 36 -29.98 12.38 110.71
N ASP A 37 -28.76 12.20 110.21
CA ASP A 37 -28.36 12.43 108.81
C ASP A 37 -27.77 11.13 108.22
N ASN A 38 -27.91 10.96 106.91
CA ASN A 38 -27.42 9.82 106.10
C ASN A 38 -27.96 8.45 106.55
N GLY A 39 -29.26 8.39 106.90
CA GLY A 39 -29.97 7.15 107.22
C GLY A 39 -31.17 7.31 108.15
N THR A 40 -31.75 6.19 108.56
CA THR A 40 -32.98 6.12 109.38
C THR A 40 -32.93 4.99 110.40
N PHE A 41 -33.53 5.18 111.59
CA PHE A 41 -33.72 4.09 112.55
C PHE A 41 -35.11 3.49 112.39
N GLN A 42 -35.21 2.16 112.48
CA GLN A 42 -36.46 1.42 112.37
C GLN A 42 -36.64 0.47 113.55
N LEU A 43 -37.88 0.31 114.02
CA LEU A 43 -38.31 -0.71 114.97
C LEU A 43 -39.29 -1.63 114.25
N ASN A 44 -38.96 -2.92 114.15
CA ASN A 44 -39.73 -3.90 113.37
C ASN A 44 -40.02 -3.45 111.91
N GLY A 45 -39.05 -2.77 111.29
CA GLY A 45 -39.14 -2.30 109.90
C GLY A 45 -39.97 -1.03 109.69
N ALA A 46 -40.36 -0.33 110.75
CA ALA A 46 -41.01 0.98 110.66
C ALA A 46 -40.14 2.06 111.30
N ASP A 47 -40.02 3.22 110.65
CA ASP A 47 -39.23 4.35 111.15
C ASP A 47 -39.59 4.70 112.60
N THR A 48 -38.57 4.86 113.42
CA THR A 48 -38.72 5.20 114.82
C THR A 48 -37.69 6.23 115.26
N THR A 49 -38.08 7.04 116.23
CA THR A 49 -37.16 7.92 116.97
C THR A 49 -37.00 7.49 118.43
N THR A 50 -37.69 6.42 118.84
CA THR A 50 -37.66 5.93 120.23
C THR A 50 -37.80 4.41 120.29
N PHE A 51 -37.03 3.76 121.15
CA PHE A 51 -37.14 2.32 121.42
C PHE A 51 -36.64 2.00 122.83
N THR A 52 -36.97 0.83 123.36
CA THR A 52 -36.53 0.38 124.69
C THR A 52 -35.25 -0.44 124.61
N GLN A 53 -34.55 -0.59 125.75
CA GLN A 53 -33.42 -1.51 125.86
C GLN A 53 -33.83 -2.94 125.53
N GLN A 54 -35.05 -3.36 125.89
CA GLN A 54 -35.57 -4.67 125.52
C GLN A 54 -35.68 -4.83 123.99
N ASP A 55 -36.11 -3.79 123.26
CA ASP A 55 -36.19 -3.82 121.80
C ASP A 55 -34.81 -4.02 121.15
N VAL A 56 -33.75 -3.45 121.73
CA VAL A 56 -32.36 -3.67 121.31
C VAL A 56 -31.91 -5.09 121.67
N LEU A 57 -32.21 -5.57 122.88
CA LEU A 57 -31.85 -6.92 123.32
C LEU A 57 -32.53 -8.02 122.48
N ASP A 58 -33.75 -7.76 122.00
CA ASP A 58 -34.50 -8.64 121.12
C ASP A 58 -34.11 -8.50 119.63
N GLY A 59 -33.19 -7.58 119.31
CA GLY A 59 -32.69 -7.35 117.94
C GLY A 59 -33.74 -6.76 117.00
N LEU A 60 -34.74 -6.04 117.53
CA LEU A 60 -35.87 -5.50 116.76
C LEU A 60 -35.59 -4.10 116.18
N VAL A 61 -34.49 -3.47 116.58
CA VAL A 61 -34.09 -2.13 116.15
C VAL A 61 -33.01 -2.24 115.09
N THR A 62 -33.20 -1.54 113.97
CA THR A 62 -32.20 -1.44 112.89
C THR A 62 -31.90 0.01 112.56
N PHE A 63 -30.72 0.28 112.04
CA PHE A 63 -30.35 1.52 111.34
C PHE A 63 -30.14 1.20 109.86
N VAL A 64 -30.81 1.93 108.97
CA VAL A 64 -30.71 1.79 107.52
C VAL A 64 -30.00 3.03 106.98
N HIS A 65 -28.82 2.85 106.40
CA HIS A 65 -28.07 3.93 105.73
C HIS A 65 -28.71 4.25 104.37
N ASP A 66 -28.62 5.51 103.92
CA ASP A 66 -29.37 5.99 102.74
C ASP A 66 -28.66 5.78 101.40
N GLY A 67 -27.46 5.19 101.41
CA GLY A 67 -26.68 4.89 100.21
C GLY A 67 -25.93 6.09 99.64
N THR A 68 -25.60 7.08 100.49
CA THR A 68 -24.68 8.17 100.15
C THR A 68 -23.28 7.93 100.71
N ASP A 69 -22.24 8.47 100.10
CA ASP A 69 -20.86 8.39 100.61
C ASP A 69 -20.60 9.01 102.00
N ASN A 70 -21.63 9.61 102.60
CA ASN A 70 -21.52 10.29 103.87
C ASN A 70 -21.79 9.34 105.03
N ALA A 71 -20.85 9.29 105.98
CA ALA A 71 -21.04 8.54 107.22
C ALA A 71 -22.30 9.04 107.98
N PRO A 72 -23.08 8.13 108.59
CA PRO A 72 -24.29 8.51 109.30
C PRO A 72 -23.98 9.28 110.59
N THR A 73 -24.80 10.26 110.92
CA THR A 73 -24.71 10.98 112.20
C THR A 73 -26.04 11.00 112.92
N TYR A 74 -26.03 10.92 114.26
CA TYR A 74 -27.22 10.98 115.11
C TYR A 74 -26.85 11.29 116.56
N THR A 75 -27.84 11.72 117.34
CA THR A 75 -27.73 11.96 118.79
C THR A 75 -28.68 11.06 119.55
N LEU A 76 -28.18 10.37 120.57
CA LEU A 76 -28.93 9.40 121.36
C LEU A 76 -28.95 9.79 122.85
N THR A 77 -30.13 9.79 123.47
CA THR A 77 -30.32 9.99 124.91
C THR A 77 -31.05 8.79 125.50
N VAL A 78 -30.64 8.34 126.68
CA VAL A 78 -31.31 7.26 127.42
C VAL A 78 -32.07 7.86 128.60
N THR A 79 -33.33 7.46 128.77
CA THR A 79 -34.16 7.90 129.89
C THR A 79 -34.64 6.68 130.68
N ASP A 80 -34.40 6.68 132.00
CA ASP A 80 -35.03 5.73 132.91
C ASP A 80 -36.41 6.24 133.35
N THR A 81 -37.43 5.39 133.23
CA THR A 81 -38.82 5.69 133.59
C THR A 81 -39.41 4.73 134.61
N ALA A 82 -38.59 3.97 135.36
CA ALA A 82 -39.07 3.08 136.42
C ALA A 82 -40.05 3.79 137.39
N VAL A 83 -41.18 3.12 137.60
CA VAL A 83 -42.41 3.65 138.19
C VAL A 83 -42.18 4.25 139.59
N GLY A 84 -42.18 5.58 139.67
CA GLY A 84 -42.30 6.33 140.94
C GLY A 84 -41.36 7.51 141.14
N ALA A 85 -40.35 7.71 140.30
CA ALA A 85 -39.47 8.88 140.36
C ALA A 85 -39.92 9.96 139.36
N THR A 86 -40.28 11.13 139.86
CA THR A 86 -40.39 12.36 139.06
C THR A 86 -39.32 13.34 139.53
N PRO A 87 -38.50 13.91 138.62
CA PRO A 87 -38.48 13.72 137.16
C PRO A 87 -37.68 12.46 136.76
N ALA A 88 -37.97 11.94 135.55
CA ALA A 88 -37.15 10.93 134.88
C ALA A 88 -35.71 11.45 134.70
N ILE A 89 -34.71 10.59 134.92
CA ILE A 89 -33.31 10.95 134.73
C ILE A 89 -32.95 10.62 133.28
N THR A 90 -32.55 11.65 132.52
CA THR A 90 -32.07 11.50 131.15
C THR A 90 -30.55 11.63 131.15
N SER A 91 -29.87 10.75 130.42
CA SER A 91 -28.42 10.83 130.21
C SER A 91 -28.05 12.12 129.48
N ASP A 92 -26.79 12.54 129.60
CA ASP A 92 -26.25 13.50 128.63
C ASP A 92 -26.40 12.91 127.20
N PRO A 93 -26.68 13.75 126.20
CA PRO A 93 -26.80 13.30 124.82
C PRO A 93 -25.47 12.71 124.35
N LEU A 94 -25.52 11.44 123.96
CA LEU A 94 -24.43 10.78 123.27
C LEU A 94 -24.50 11.18 121.80
N VAL A 95 -23.71 12.18 121.42
CA VAL A 95 -23.55 12.61 120.04
C VAL A 95 -22.62 11.64 119.32
N GLY A 96 -23.05 11.14 118.16
CA GLY A 96 -22.17 10.54 117.17
C GLY A 96 -21.40 9.34 117.72
N MET A 97 -22.10 8.23 117.89
CA MET A 97 -21.44 6.96 118.12
C MET A 97 -20.44 6.72 116.98
N VAL A 98 -19.18 6.40 117.32
CA VAL A 98 -18.10 6.24 116.33
C VAL A 98 -18.42 5.04 115.44
N VAL A 99 -18.91 5.33 114.23
CA VAL A 99 -19.10 4.38 113.14
C VAL A 99 -17.81 4.34 112.32
N ASP A 100 -17.21 3.16 112.22
CA ASP A 100 -16.23 2.86 111.19
C ASP A 100 -17.01 2.66 109.88
N PHE A 101 -17.11 3.72 109.08
CA PHE A 101 -17.91 3.75 107.86
C PHE A 101 -17.06 3.36 106.66
N THR A 102 -17.53 2.38 105.88
CA THR A 102 -16.88 1.93 104.64
C THR A 102 -17.74 2.31 103.45
N VAL A 103 -17.26 3.22 102.61
CA VAL A 103 -17.85 3.56 101.31
C VAL A 103 -17.75 2.36 100.35
N ILE A 104 -18.77 2.17 99.51
CA ILE A 104 -18.74 1.23 98.39
C ILE A 104 -18.36 2.03 97.16
N ASN A 105 -17.58 1.44 96.26
CA ASN A 105 -17.28 2.06 94.97
C ASN A 105 -18.47 1.84 94.03
N ASP A 106 -19.15 2.91 93.67
CA ASP A 106 -20.30 2.93 92.77
C ASP A 106 -19.86 2.95 91.30
N THR A 107 -20.82 2.77 90.39
CA THR A 107 -20.54 2.78 88.95
C THR A 107 -20.65 4.20 88.41
N PRO A 108 -19.69 4.69 87.60
CA PRO A 108 -19.78 6.02 87.03
C PRO A 108 -21.05 6.24 86.21
N GLU A 109 -21.65 7.43 86.29
CA GLU A 109 -22.76 7.85 85.44
C GLU A 109 -22.21 8.41 84.12
N LEU A 110 -22.57 7.81 82.98
CA LEU A 110 -22.08 8.16 81.65
C LEU A 110 -23.15 8.88 80.81
N THR A 111 -22.80 10.04 80.25
CA THR A 111 -23.61 10.80 79.30
C THR A 111 -22.90 10.89 77.94
N ILE A 112 -23.60 10.51 76.88
CA ILE A 112 -23.10 10.47 75.50
C ILE A 112 -24.02 11.30 74.60
N ASN A 113 -23.45 12.21 73.81
CA ASN A 113 -24.18 13.07 72.87
C ASN A 113 -23.30 13.48 71.67
N PHE A 114 -22.82 12.50 70.90
CA PHE A 114 -22.02 12.77 69.70
C PHE A 114 -22.84 13.51 68.63
N PRO A 115 -22.21 14.47 67.91
CA PRO A 115 -22.84 15.12 66.77
C PRO A 115 -22.93 14.17 65.56
N VAL A 116 -23.59 14.64 64.50
CA VAL A 116 -23.41 14.05 63.17
C VAL A 116 -21.98 14.34 62.71
N ILE A 117 -21.30 13.32 62.21
CA ILE A 117 -19.92 13.39 61.74
C ILE A 117 -19.96 13.38 60.21
N ASP A 118 -19.30 14.36 59.60
CA ASP A 118 -19.10 14.35 58.14
C ASP A 118 -17.87 13.47 57.81
N GLU A 119 -17.88 12.84 56.65
CA GLU A 119 -16.76 12.06 56.10
C GLU A 119 -15.42 12.83 56.18
N GLY A 120 -14.35 12.13 56.55
CA GLY A 120 -13.00 12.69 56.71
C GLY A 120 -12.84 13.71 57.86
N ALA A 121 -13.93 14.06 58.55
CA ALA A 121 -13.90 15.12 59.55
C ALA A 121 -13.11 14.72 60.80
N THR A 122 -12.42 15.72 61.35
CA THR A 122 -11.84 15.65 62.70
C THR A 122 -12.75 16.38 63.68
N VAL A 123 -13.37 15.64 64.60
CA VAL A 123 -14.33 16.16 65.58
C VAL A 123 -13.68 16.24 66.96
N PRO A 124 -13.65 17.41 67.63
CA PRO A 124 -13.19 17.50 69.01
C PRO A 124 -14.18 16.80 69.95
N ILE A 125 -13.66 16.05 70.92
CA ILE A 125 -14.46 15.41 71.96
C ILE A 125 -14.33 16.25 73.23
N THR A 126 -15.39 16.98 73.55
CA THR A 126 -15.47 17.84 74.73
C THR A 126 -16.49 17.27 75.71
N THR A 127 -16.67 17.95 76.85
CA THR A 127 -17.68 17.56 77.84
C THR A 127 -19.12 17.66 77.31
N ALA A 128 -19.35 18.30 76.16
CA ALA A 128 -20.67 18.32 75.52
C ALA A 128 -21.00 16.99 74.83
N GLU A 129 -20.00 16.31 74.29
CA GLU A 129 -20.16 15.06 73.54
C GLU A 129 -20.02 13.83 74.45
N LEU A 130 -19.12 13.89 75.43
CA LEU A 130 -18.82 12.76 76.32
C LEU A 130 -18.44 13.25 77.72
N THR A 131 -19.24 12.89 78.72
CA THR A 131 -18.96 13.20 80.12
C THR A 131 -19.38 12.05 81.02
N ALA A 132 -18.59 11.80 82.06
CA ALA A 132 -18.90 10.91 83.15
C ALA A 132 -18.68 11.62 84.49
N THR A 133 -19.49 11.27 85.46
CA THR A 133 -19.41 11.73 86.85
C THR A 133 -19.53 10.56 87.80
N ASP A 134 -18.90 10.69 88.96
CA ASP A 134 -18.80 9.66 90.00
C ASP A 134 -18.61 10.38 91.34
N GLU A 135 -19.23 9.92 92.43
CA GLU A 135 -19.18 10.63 93.71
C GLU A 135 -17.81 10.43 94.41
N GLU A 136 -17.16 9.29 94.16
CA GLU A 136 -15.88 8.88 94.77
C GLU A 136 -14.64 9.23 93.93
N SER A 137 -14.82 9.41 92.62
CA SER A 137 -13.70 9.56 91.67
C SER A 137 -13.61 10.94 91.06
N ASP A 138 -12.39 11.51 91.05
CA ASP A 138 -12.14 12.74 90.31
C ASP A 138 -11.95 12.49 88.80
N ALA A 139 -11.94 13.56 88.01
CA ALA A 139 -11.82 13.49 86.55
C ALA A 139 -10.53 12.81 86.04
N THR A 140 -9.48 12.70 86.86
CA THR A 140 -8.24 12.00 86.48
C THR A 140 -8.31 10.49 86.73
N GLN A 141 -9.26 10.06 87.56
CA GLN A 141 -9.49 8.66 87.90
C GLN A 141 -10.52 8.00 86.97
N LEU A 142 -11.44 8.79 86.40
CA LEU A 142 -12.38 8.34 85.37
C LEU A 142 -11.65 8.12 84.03
N VAL A 143 -11.43 6.85 83.67
CA VAL A 143 -10.72 6.43 82.46
C VAL A 143 -11.70 5.82 81.46
N TYR A 144 -11.71 6.40 80.27
CA TYR A 144 -12.38 5.86 79.10
C TYR A 144 -11.47 4.86 78.39
N THR A 145 -12.05 3.75 77.94
CA THR A 145 -11.45 2.80 77.01
C THR A 145 -12.39 2.59 75.82
N ILE A 146 -11.82 2.66 74.61
CA ILE A 146 -12.52 2.51 73.35
C ILE A 146 -12.19 1.14 72.76
N ASP A 147 -13.22 0.35 72.51
CA ASP A 147 -13.13 -0.95 71.84
C ASP A 147 -13.99 -0.97 70.57
N ASN A 148 -13.73 -1.93 69.68
CA ASN A 148 -14.50 -2.15 68.45
C ASN A 148 -14.68 -0.90 67.57
N SER A 149 -13.69 -0.01 67.53
CA SER A 149 -13.72 1.17 66.65
C SER A 149 -13.67 0.73 65.18
N SER A 150 -14.57 1.28 64.36
CA SER A 150 -14.59 1.15 62.91
C SER A 150 -14.74 2.51 62.25
N ASN A 151 -14.23 2.64 61.02
CA ASN A 151 -14.32 3.82 60.16
C ASN A 151 -13.83 5.12 60.83
N GLY A 152 -12.73 5.01 61.59
CA GLY A 152 -12.12 6.13 62.29
C GLY A 152 -11.43 5.75 63.60
N GLU A 153 -10.74 6.72 64.18
CA GLU A 153 -9.94 6.56 65.39
C GLU A 153 -10.03 7.75 66.35
N PHE A 154 -9.88 7.48 67.64
CA PHE A 154 -9.69 8.51 68.65
C PHE A 154 -8.21 8.90 68.72
N ARG A 155 -7.94 10.18 68.94
CA ARG A 155 -6.59 10.72 69.13
C ARG A 155 -6.53 11.58 70.38
N LEU A 156 -5.50 11.37 71.20
CA LEU A 156 -5.14 12.21 72.34
C LEU A 156 -3.91 13.04 71.95
N ASN A 157 -4.02 14.36 71.98
CA ASN A 157 -2.97 15.28 71.51
C ASN A 157 -2.47 14.95 70.09
N GLY A 158 -3.38 14.52 69.21
CA GLY A 158 -3.07 14.15 67.83
C GLY A 158 -2.45 12.77 67.63
N VAL A 159 -2.28 11.98 68.70
CA VAL A 159 -1.77 10.60 68.62
C VAL A 159 -2.92 9.62 68.81
N ALA A 160 -3.04 8.63 67.91
CA ALA A 160 -4.03 7.56 68.01
C ALA A 160 -4.01 6.91 69.40
N THR A 161 -5.19 6.80 70.01
CA THR A 161 -5.35 6.22 71.33
C THR A 161 -6.68 5.47 71.40
N ASN A 162 -6.72 4.46 72.27
CA ASN A 162 -7.95 3.81 72.69
C ASN A 162 -8.28 4.09 74.17
N SER A 163 -7.53 4.99 74.82
CA SER A 163 -7.78 5.34 76.22
C SER A 163 -7.40 6.78 76.55
N PHE A 164 -8.23 7.42 77.37
CA PHE A 164 -8.08 8.80 77.84
C PHE A 164 -8.92 9.01 79.10
N THR A 165 -8.67 10.09 79.85
CA THR A 165 -9.37 10.40 81.10
C THR A 165 -10.47 11.46 80.91
N GLN A 166 -11.39 11.58 81.87
CA GLN A 166 -12.34 12.72 81.89
C GLN A 166 -11.61 14.07 81.95
N ALA A 167 -10.43 14.14 82.57
CA ALA A 167 -9.58 15.32 82.59
C ALA A 167 -9.02 15.68 81.20
N ASP A 168 -8.69 14.68 80.37
CA ASP A 168 -8.22 14.90 78.99
C ASP A 168 -9.33 15.49 78.11
N ILE A 169 -10.56 15.00 78.26
CA ILE A 169 -11.75 15.57 77.58
C ILE A 169 -11.99 17.00 78.05
N ALA A 170 -11.97 17.25 79.37
CA ALA A 170 -12.18 18.59 79.93
C ALA A 170 -11.08 19.59 79.51
N ALA A 171 -9.88 19.10 79.17
CA ALA A 171 -8.79 19.88 78.63
C ALA A 171 -8.84 20.05 77.09
N ASN A 172 -9.86 19.50 76.42
CA ASN A 172 -10.04 19.47 74.96
C ASN A 172 -8.87 18.83 74.21
N LEU A 173 -8.29 17.76 74.76
CA LEU A 173 -7.13 17.09 74.15
C LEU A 173 -7.52 15.88 73.29
N VAL A 174 -8.79 15.47 73.33
CA VAL A 174 -9.31 14.29 72.64
C VAL A 174 -10.04 14.73 71.37
N THR A 175 -9.78 14.03 70.28
CA THR A 175 -10.44 14.19 68.98
C THR A 175 -10.82 12.82 68.43
N PHE A 176 -11.88 12.75 67.63
CA PHE A 176 -12.18 11.63 66.76
C PHE A 176 -11.88 12.03 65.31
N VAL A 177 -11.24 11.13 64.56
CA VAL A 177 -10.92 11.33 63.13
C VAL A 177 -11.59 10.21 62.35
N HIS A 178 -12.54 10.55 61.49
CA HIS A 178 -13.13 9.60 60.55
C HIS A 178 -12.12 9.28 59.42
N ASP A 179 -12.17 8.07 58.86
CA ASP A 179 -11.13 7.53 57.99
C ASP A 179 -11.34 7.76 56.50
N ASP A 180 -12.23 8.69 56.14
CA ASP A 180 -12.53 9.07 54.75
C ASP A 180 -13.24 7.96 53.96
N SER A 181 -13.89 7.02 54.66
CA SER A 181 -14.70 5.97 54.01
C SER A 181 -16.19 6.32 53.95
N GLU A 182 -16.89 5.83 52.93
CA GLU A 182 -18.34 6.00 52.75
C GLU A 182 -19.23 5.29 53.79
N VAL A 183 -18.67 4.91 54.94
CA VAL A 183 -19.34 4.19 56.02
C VAL A 183 -19.19 4.96 57.33
N GLY A 184 -20.32 5.14 58.03
CA GLY A 184 -20.35 5.83 59.32
C GLY A 184 -19.56 5.09 60.42
N PRO A 185 -19.01 5.82 61.41
CA PRO A 185 -18.20 5.23 62.46
C PRO A 185 -19.02 4.50 63.51
N SER A 186 -18.46 3.44 64.10
CA SER A 186 -19.03 2.76 65.27
C SER A 186 -17.95 2.42 66.29
N PHE A 187 -18.24 2.57 67.58
CA PHE A 187 -17.30 2.17 68.63
C PHE A 187 -18.02 1.83 69.95
N THR A 188 -17.35 1.10 70.82
CA THR A 188 -17.79 0.80 72.18
C THR A 188 -17.01 1.66 73.16
N ILE A 189 -17.70 2.47 73.97
CA ILE A 189 -17.09 3.25 75.05
C ILE A 189 -17.33 2.54 76.37
N THR A 190 -16.25 2.29 77.12
CA THR A 190 -16.33 1.93 78.53
C THR A 190 -15.68 3.02 79.36
N VAL A 191 -16.33 3.46 80.44
CA VAL A 191 -15.70 4.34 81.44
C VAL A 191 -15.60 3.59 82.76
N SER A 192 -14.44 3.69 83.43
CA SER A 192 -14.17 3.09 84.73
C SER A 192 -13.56 4.10 85.68
N ASP A 193 -13.92 4.04 86.96
CA ASP A 193 -13.37 4.82 88.07
C ASP A 193 -11.93 4.44 88.47
N ASN A 194 -11.42 3.31 87.99
CA ASN A 194 -10.15 2.72 88.43
C ASN A 194 -10.01 2.59 89.95
N GLY A 195 -11.12 2.43 90.67
CA GLY A 195 -11.16 2.24 92.12
C GLY A 195 -10.43 0.96 92.55
N THR A 196 -9.63 1.04 93.63
CA THR A 196 -9.03 -0.15 94.27
C THR A 196 -9.75 -0.43 95.59
N PRO A 197 -10.22 -1.67 95.88
CA PRO A 197 -9.81 -2.93 95.26
C PRO A 197 -10.67 -3.40 94.06
N ASN A 198 -11.82 -2.76 93.80
CA ASN A 198 -12.73 -3.13 92.72
C ASN A 198 -13.09 -1.86 91.94
N ALA A 199 -12.70 -1.81 90.67
CA ALA A 199 -13.12 -0.74 89.77
C ALA A 199 -14.51 -1.07 89.23
N ALA A 200 -15.43 -0.12 89.23
CA ALA A 200 -16.69 -0.25 88.52
C ALA A 200 -16.58 0.39 87.14
N SER A 201 -17.50 0.04 86.25
CA SER A 201 -17.50 0.54 84.88
C SER A 201 -18.87 0.43 84.23
N VAL A 202 -19.15 1.33 83.29
CA VAL A 202 -20.32 1.30 82.41
C VAL A 202 -19.85 1.29 80.96
N THR A 203 -20.52 0.50 80.11
CA THR A 203 -20.17 0.29 78.71
C THR A 203 -21.38 0.57 77.81
N GLU A 204 -21.17 1.34 76.76
CA GLU A 204 -22.18 1.68 75.75
C GLU A 204 -21.65 1.53 74.33
N VAL A 205 -22.52 1.14 73.39
CA VAL A 205 -22.20 1.11 71.95
C VAL A 205 -22.69 2.41 71.34
N VAL A 206 -21.83 3.07 70.57
CA VAL A 206 -22.09 4.38 69.98
C VAL A 206 -21.98 4.29 68.46
N GLU A 207 -23.03 4.74 67.79
CA GLU A 207 -23.12 4.89 66.33
C GLU A 207 -23.54 6.35 66.06
N PRO A 208 -22.59 7.30 65.95
CA PRO A 208 -22.91 8.68 65.63
C PRO A 208 -23.65 8.78 64.30
N GLY A 209 -24.47 9.84 64.12
CA GLY A 209 -25.01 10.13 62.79
C GLY A 209 -23.87 10.42 61.81
N PHE A 210 -24.04 10.10 60.53
CA PHE A 210 -23.00 10.23 59.51
C PHE A 210 -23.54 10.88 58.24
N ASN A 211 -22.77 11.81 57.66
CA ASN A 211 -23.01 12.37 56.34
C ASN A 211 -21.83 12.05 55.43
N ASN A 212 -22.10 11.37 54.32
CA ASN A 212 -21.17 11.21 53.22
C ASN A 212 -20.99 12.55 52.51
N LEU A 213 -19.76 12.87 52.11
CA LEU A 213 -19.44 14.05 51.31
C LEU A 213 -19.11 13.61 49.88
N ASN A 214 -19.45 14.45 48.91
CA ASN A 214 -19.17 14.13 47.52
C ASN A 214 -17.66 14.24 47.24
N ASN A 215 -17.07 13.18 46.75
CA ASN A 215 -15.67 13.10 46.35
C ASN A 215 -15.53 13.36 44.84
N PRO A 216 -14.39 13.90 44.35
CA PRO A 216 -14.18 14.05 42.91
C PRO A 216 -13.84 12.69 42.25
N PRO A 217 -14.36 12.42 41.05
CA PRO A 217 -14.12 11.16 40.34
C PRO A 217 -12.63 10.96 40.01
N GLN A 218 -12.16 9.71 39.97
CA GLN A 218 -10.76 9.35 39.73
C GLN A 218 -10.58 8.53 38.44
N PHE A 219 -9.60 8.85 37.60
CA PHE A 219 -9.29 8.06 36.41
C PHE A 219 -8.66 6.70 36.77
N THR A 220 -9.18 5.64 36.16
CA THR A 220 -8.57 4.30 36.19
C THR A 220 -7.89 3.95 34.86
N ALA A 221 -8.26 4.63 33.77
CA ALA A 221 -7.57 4.62 32.49
C ALA A 221 -7.80 5.94 31.74
N ASN A 222 -6.73 6.48 31.14
CA ASN A 222 -6.79 7.61 30.22
C ASN A 222 -5.60 7.51 29.25
N GLN A 223 -5.68 6.53 28.36
CA GLN A 223 -4.61 6.15 27.44
C GLN A 223 -5.17 5.75 26.09
N LEU A 224 -4.36 5.90 25.04
CA LEU A 224 -4.70 5.47 23.69
C LEU A 224 -3.47 4.88 23.02
N THR A 225 -3.65 3.76 22.35
CA THR A 225 -2.63 3.15 21.49
C THR A 225 -3.20 3.04 20.09
N LEU A 226 -2.51 3.64 19.13
CA LEU A 226 -2.95 3.72 17.74
C LEU A 226 -1.77 3.89 16.80
N SER A 227 -2.00 3.59 15.52
CA SER A 227 -1.13 3.98 14.43
C SER A 227 -1.74 5.19 13.71
N GLU A 228 -0.92 5.89 12.95
CA GLU A 228 -1.34 6.97 12.06
C GLU A 228 -2.53 6.55 11.16
N GLY A 229 -3.54 7.43 11.06
CA GLY A 229 -4.78 7.21 10.32
C GLY A 229 -5.77 6.20 10.93
N ASP A 230 -5.45 5.59 12.08
CA ASP A 230 -6.33 4.59 12.70
C ASP A 230 -7.66 5.19 13.17
N THR A 231 -8.70 4.34 13.16
CA THR A 231 -9.95 4.58 13.88
C THR A 231 -10.07 3.61 15.04
N ILE A 232 -10.02 4.13 16.26
CA ILE A 232 -10.09 3.34 17.50
C ILE A 232 -11.47 3.46 18.13
N VAL A 233 -12.11 2.33 18.39
CA VAL A 233 -13.30 2.27 19.27
C VAL A 233 -12.81 2.21 20.71
N LEU A 234 -13.13 3.22 21.50
CA LEU A 234 -12.70 3.29 22.89
C LEU A 234 -13.40 2.21 23.73
N THR A 235 -12.63 1.63 24.64
CA THR A 235 -13.09 0.71 25.66
C THR A 235 -12.71 1.23 27.04
N THR A 236 -13.16 0.56 28.10
CA THR A 236 -12.77 0.91 29.48
C THR A 236 -11.29 0.67 29.78
N ALA A 237 -10.54 0.00 28.89
CA ALA A 237 -9.09 -0.09 29.01
C ALA A 237 -8.38 1.19 28.52
N ASP A 238 -9.05 1.95 27.64
CA ASP A 238 -8.54 3.19 27.05
C ASP A 238 -8.98 4.39 27.89
N LEU A 239 -10.27 4.45 28.25
CA LEU A 239 -10.84 5.52 29.04
C LEU A 239 -11.83 5.00 30.08
N ALA A 240 -11.51 5.20 31.36
CA ALA A 240 -12.37 4.84 32.48
C ALA A 240 -12.06 5.70 33.71
N ALA A 241 -13.11 5.95 34.50
CA ALA A 241 -13.03 6.62 35.79
C ALA A 241 -13.96 5.93 36.78
N GLU A 242 -13.65 6.02 38.07
CA GLU A 242 -14.45 5.49 39.16
C GLU A 242 -14.71 6.60 40.17
N ASP A 243 -15.83 6.44 40.87
CA ASP A 243 -16.34 7.36 41.87
C ASP A 243 -17.10 6.50 42.88
N ASP A 244 -16.96 6.81 44.17
CA ASP A 244 -17.52 5.99 45.23
C ASP A 244 -19.03 6.25 45.42
N GLU A 245 -19.52 7.42 44.99
CA GLU A 245 -20.92 7.84 45.11
C GLU A 245 -21.73 7.63 43.81
N ASP A 246 -21.06 7.68 42.66
CA ASP A 246 -21.71 7.67 41.35
C ASP A 246 -21.57 6.39 40.53
N VAL A 247 -22.66 6.00 39.85
CA VAL A 247 -22.60 4.90 38.87
C VAL A 247 -22.08 5.38 37.52
N ALA A 248 -21.64 4.45 36.67
CA ALA A 248 -21.06 4.76 35.35
C ALA A 248 -21.92 5.62 34.40
N SER A 249 -23.24 5.69 34.58
CA SER A 249 -24.11 6.57 33.78
C SER A 249 -24.21 8.00 34.32
N GLN A 250 -23.69 8.25 35.52
CA GLN A 250 -23.64 9.57 36.17
C GLN A 250 -22.29 10.27 35.94
N LEU A 251 -21.23 9.48 35.69
CA LEU A 251 -19.93 10.01 35.30
C LEU A 251 -19.92 10.47 33.84
N THR A 252 -19.71 11.77 33.64
CA THR A 252 -19.74 12.45 32.35
C THR A 252 -18.33 12.89 31.97
N PHE A 253 -17.88 12.51 30.77
CA PHE A 253 -16.62 12.93 30.19
C PHE A 253 -16.81 14.10 29.23
N SER A 254 -15.89 15.05 29.26
CA SER A 254 -15.66 16.06 28.23
C SER A 254 -14.22 16.00 27.76
N ILE A 255 -13.99 16.32 26.48
CA ILE A 255 -12.65 16.30 25.88
C ILE A 255 -12.29 17.69 25.36
N SER A 256 -11.07 18.11 25.62
CA SER A 256 -10.54 19.39 25.20
C SER A 256 -9.11 19.27 24.67
N ALA A 257 -8.61 20.35 24.06
CA ALA A 257 -7.26 20.45 23.51
C ALA A 257 -6.89 19.33 22.52
N VAL A 258 -7.88 18.85 21.75
CA VAL A 258 -7.67 17.79 20.75
C VAL A 258 -6.80 18.29 19.60
N THR A 259 -5.74 17.55 19.28
CA THR A 259 -4.90 17.68 18.07
C THR A 259 -4.67 16.28 17.47
N GLY A 260 -4.35 16.19 16.17
CA GLY A 260 -4.05 14.90 15.50
C GLY A 260 -5.27 13.99 15.36
N GLY A 261 -6.49 14.54 15.23
CA GLY A 261 -7.70 13.72 15.10
C GLY A 261 -8.97 14.28 15.72
N SER A 262 -9.97 13.41 15.89
CA SER A 262 -11.33 13.79 16.32
C SER A 262 -12.07 12.65 17.02
N PHE A 263 -12.92 13.00 18.00
CA PHE A 263 -13.78 12.05 18.70
C PHE A 263 -15.20 12.03 18.11
N PHE A 264 -15.83 10.86 18.10
CA PHE A 264 -17.20 10.68 17.65
C PHE A 264 -17.99 9.87 18.68
N LEU A 265 -19.27 10.21 18.85
CA LEU A 265 -20.24 9.43 19.61
C LEU A 265 -21.29 8.88 18.66
N ASN A 266 -21.40 7.55 18.57
CA ASN A 266 -22.30 6.87 17.63
C ASN A 266 -22.12 7.34 16.17
N GLY A 267 -20.88 7.65 15.79
CA GLY A 267 -20.51 8.15 14.46
C GLY A 267 -20.83 9.63 14.21
N VAL A 268 -21.26 10.38 15.21
CA VAL A 268 -21.44 11.84 15.15
C VAL A 268 -20.23 12.52 15.78
N LEU A 269 -19.62 13.46 15.07
CA LEU A 269 -18.48 14.25 15.57
C LEU A 269 -18.85 14.95 16.88
N LEU A 270 -18.00 14.84 17.89
CA LEU A 270 -18.14 15.54 19.16
C LEU A 270 -17.50 16.93 19.06
N ASP A 271 -18.30 17.97 19.28
CA ASP A 271 -17.81 19.34 19.40
C ASP A 271 -17.13 19.54 20.78
N PRO A 272 -16.26 20.56 20.97
CA PRO A 272 -15.57 20.81 22.25
C PRO A 272 -16.47 21.07 23.46
N THR A 273 -17.78 21.26 23.26
CA THR A 273 -18.77 21.44 24.33
C THR A 273 -19.61 20.20 24.57
N ASP A 274 -19.45 19.16 23.75
CA ASP A 274 -20.20 17.93 23.88
C ASP A 274 -19.58 17.05 24.96
N THR A 275 -20.43 16.18 25.50
CA THR A 275 -20.08 15.25 26.58
C THR A 275 -20.62 13.87 26.26
N PHE A 276 -19.98 12.84 26.80
CA PHE A 276 -20.47 11.46 26.77
C PHE A 276 -20.26 10.80 28.13
N THR A 277 -20.97 9.71 28.43
CA THR A 277 -20.87 9.06 29.74
C THR A 277 -19.84 7.94 29.76
N ARG A 278 -19.40 7.51 30.95
CA ARG A 278 -18.60 6.27 31.08
C ARG A 278 -19.33 5.04 30.53
N ALA A 279 -20.66 5.01 30.62
CA ALA A 279 -21.45 3.95 30.00
C ALA A 279 -21.29 3.93 28.46
N ASP A 280 -21.17 5.08 27.79
CA ASP A 280 -20.99 5.14 26.34
C ASP A 280 -19.69 4.50 25.89
N VAL A 281 -18.60 4.71 26.64
CA VAL A 281 -17.31 4.03 26.41
C VAL A 281 -17.43 2.53 26.66
N ALA A 282 -18.07 2.12 27.75
CA ALA A 282 -18.26 0.70 28.06
C ALA A 282 -19.08 -0.05 27.00
N PHE A 283 -19.97 0.64 26.30
CA PHE A 283 -20.74 0.10 25.17
C PHE A 283 -20.02 0.24 23.82
N GLY A 284 -18.80 0.80 23.76
CA GLY A 284 -18.03 0.99 22.53
C GLY A 284 -18.67 1.98 21.56
N GLN A 285 -19.39 2.99 22.07
CA GLN A 285 -20.07 3.99 21.25
C GLN A 285 -19.19 5.20 20.91
N VAL A 286 -18.06 5.35 21.60
CA VAL A 286 -17.12 6.46 21.40
C VAL A 286 -15.96 5.97 20.56
N THR A 287 -15.61 6.71 19.53
CA THR A 287 -14.46 6.41 18.67
C THR A 287 -13.55 7.62 18.56
N PHE A 288 -12.24 7.37 18.49
CA PHE A 288 -11.25 8.36 18.05
C PHE A 288 -10.82 8.04 16.63
N VAL A 289 -10.73 9.06 15.77
CA VAL A 289 -10.23 8.95 14.40
C VAL A 289 -9.02 9.86 14.29
N ASP A 290 -7.86 9.28 14.05
CA ASP A 290 -6.62 10.00 13.75
C ASP A 290 -6.74 10.71 12.39
N ASP A 291 -6.11 11.89 12.24
CA ASP A 291 -6.21 12.67 11.00
C ASP A 291 -5.23 12.24 9.90
N GLY A 292 -4.37 11.25 10.19
CA GLY A 292 -3.40 10.72 9.24
C GLY A 292 -2.22 11.67 9.05
N ASP A 293 -1.85 12.44 10.07
CA ASP A 293 -0.62 13.20 10.08
C ASP A 293 0.46 12.52 10.92
N GLU A 294 1.73 12.86 10.64
CA GLU A 294 2.89 12.27 11.33
C GLU A 294 3.05 12.73 12.79
N THR A 295 2.08 13.46 13.35
CA THR A 295 2.15 13.98 14.71
C THR A 295 1.20 13.27 15.64
N ALA A 296 1.77 12.61 16.66
CA ALA A 296 0.98 11.92 17.66
C ALA A 296 -0.14 12.83 18.24
N PRO A 297 -1.38 12.32 18.38
CA PRO A 297 -2.49 13.12 18.86
C PRO A 297 -2.28 13.54 20.32
N THR A 298 -2.93 14.62 20.72
CA THR A 298 -2.96 15.04 22.13
C THR A 298 -4.37 15.48 22.51
N TYR A 299 -4.77 15.20 23.75
CA TYR A 299 -6.04 15.67 24.30
C TYR A 299 -6.05 15.58 25.83
N THR A 300 -6.92 16.36 26.44
CA THR A 300 -7.21 16.34 27.89
C THR A 300 -8.64 15.87 28.10
N VAL A 301 -8.83 14.89 28.98
CA VAL A 301 -10.16 14.42 29.39
C VAL A 301 -10.48 15.00 30.76
N THR A 302 -11.68 15.56 30.91
CA THR A 302 -12.25 15.90 32.22
C THR A 302 -13.41 14.96 32.49
N VAL A 303 -13.41 14.35 33.67
CA VAL A 303 -14.55 13.59 34.19
C VAL A 303 -15.23 14.41 35.27
N THR A 304 -16.55 14.53 35.15
CA THR A 304 -17.43 15.25 36.07
C THR A 304 -18.44 14.25 36.62
N ASP A 305 -18.63 14.25 37.94
CA ASP A 305 -19.67 13.49 38.61
C ASP A 305 -21.04 14.20 38.46
N ASN A 306 -22.10 13.65 39.05
CA ASN A 306 -23.44 14.22 38.95
C ASN A 306 -23.69 15.42 39.90
N ASP A 307 -22.78 15.63 40.85
CA ASP A 307 -22.84 16.72 41.83
C ASP A 307 -21.99 17.94 41.41
N GLY A 308 -21.15 17.77 40.38
CA GLY A 308 -20.39 18.79 39.67
C GLY A 308 -18.90 18.88 40.05
N GLU A 309 -18.34 17.95 40.81
CA GLU A 309 -16.89 17.88 41.04
C GLU A 309 -16.18 17.23 39.86
N GLU A 310 -14.95 17.67 39.58
CA GLU A 310 -14.25 17.37 38.32
C GLU A 310 -12.78 16.98 38.54
N THR A 311 -12.33 16.00 37.76
CA THR A 311 -10.91 15.65 37.62
C THR A 311 -10.52 15.71 36.15
N ALA A 312 -9.41 16.38 35.85
CA ALA A 312 -8.90 16.53 34.48
C ALA A 312 -7.48 15.95 34.35
N GLU A 313 -7.26 15.13 33.33
CA GLU A 313 -5.97 14.51 33.03
C GLU A 313 -5.66 14.52 31.53
N ASN A 314 -4.38 14.70 31.20
CA ASN A 314 -3.90 14.50 29.83
C ASN A 314 -3.81 13.01 29.52
N ALA A 315 -4.24 12.62 28.32
CA ALA A 315 -4.14 11.23 27.90
C ALA A 315 -2.70 10.78 27.66
N ILE A 316 -2.42 9.51 27.97
CA ILE A 316 -1.16 8.86 27.66
C ILE A 316 -1.26 8.21 26.28
N ILE A 317 -0.52 8.73 25.30
CA ILE A 317 -0.60 8.31 23.90
C ILE A 317 0.60 7.44 23.53
N THR A 318 0.34 6.28 22.94
CA THR A 318 1.32 5.43 22.26
C THR A 318 1.00 5.43 20.77
N PHE A 319 1.76 6.19 19.99
CA PHE A 319 1.54 6.41 18.56
C PHE A 319 2.60 5.69 17.72
N ALA A 320 2.17 5.07 16.62
CA ALA A 320 3.05 4.44 15.64
C ALA A 320 2.83 5.10 14.27
N GLU A 321 3.86 5.76 13.75
CA GLU A 321 3.89 6.30 12.39
C GLU A 321 3.75 5.16 11.37
N VAL A 322 2.98 5.40 10.30
CA VAL A 322 2.92 4.52 9.13
C VAL A 322 3.80 5.16 8.05
N ASN A 323 4.45 4.34 7.22
CA ASN A 323 5.25 4.92 6.15
C ASN A 323 4.36 5.28 4.97
N ASP A 324 4.36 6.55 4.60
CA ASP A 324 3.68 7.06 3.43
C ASP A 324 4.51 6.85 2.15
N LEU A 325 3.98 7.28 1.01
CA LEU A 325 4.71 7.25 -0.26
C LEU A 325 5.40 8.60 -0.49
N PRO A 326 6.65 8.61 -0.97
CA PRO A 326 7.30 9.85 -1.34
C PRO A 326 6.57 10.49 -2.53
N THR A 327 6.71 11.81 -2.65
CA THR A 327 6.11 12.66 -3.69
C THR A 327 7.16 13.22 -4.62
N LEU A 328 6.84 13.28 -5.92
CA LEU A 328 7.69 13.86 -6.96
C LEU A 328 7.11 15.20 -7.40
N ASP A 329 7.49 16.27 -6.72
CA ASP A 329 6.91 17.60 -6.89
C ASP A 329 7.36 18.30 -8.17
N VAL A 330 8.61 18.06 -8.59
CA VAL A 330 9.18 18.60 -9.82
C VAL A 330 9.89 17.48 -10.56
N ASN A 331 9.59 17.33 -11.86
CA ASN A 331 10.23 16.36 -12.75
C ASN A 331 10.30 16.90 -14.19
N THR A 332 10.54 18.20 -14.34
CA THR A 332 10.52 18.89 -15.63
C THR A 332 11.93 19.25 -16.08
N PHE A 333 12.31 18.84 -17.28
CA PHE A 333 13.65 19.01 -17.83
C PHE A 333 13.56 19.81 -19.13
N GLU A 334 14.45 20.77 -19.31
CA GLU A 334 14.56 21.56 -20.55
C GLU A 334 15.99 21.39 -21.07
N ILE A 335 16.13 20.85 -22.28
CA ILE A 335 17.42 20.53 -22.87
C ILE A 335 17.40 20.71 -24.39
N GLU A 336 18.50 21.23 -24.92
CA GLU A 336 18.76 21.32 -26.35
C GLU A 336 19.62 20.12 -26.79
N GLU A 337 19.55 19.76 -28.05
CA GLU A 337 20.34 18.68 -28.63
C GLU A 337 21.85 18.84 -28.37
N GLY A 338 22.50 17.74 -27.97
CA GLY A 338 23.93 17.67 -27.68
C GLY A 338 24.39 18.39 -26.39
N GLU A 339 23.50 19.11 -25.71
CA GLU A 339 23.82 19.82 -24.47
C GLU A 339 23.70 18.94 -23.22
N PHE A 340 24.06 19.50 -22.07
CA PHE A 340 23.87 18.87 -20.77
C PHE A 340 23.07 19.75 -19.82
N LEU A 341 22.31 19.10 -18.93
CA LEU A 341 21.50 19.74 -17.89
C LEU A 341 21.99 19.31 -16.51
N THR A 342 22.42 20.27 -15.70
CA THR A 342 22.67 20.01 -14.26
C THR A 342 21.35 19.93 -13.51
N LEU A 343 21.19 18.85 -12.75
CA LEU A 343 19.99 18.64 -11.95
C LEU A 343 20.02 19.54 -10.71
N THR A 344 18.87 20.17 -10.44
CA THR A 344 18.64 21.05 -9.28
C THR A 344 17.15 20.99 -8.90
N ASN A 345 16.78 21.54 -7.76
CA ASN A 345 15.38 21.57 -7.30
C ASN A 345 14.42 22.36 -8.22
N ALA A 346 14.96 23.08 -9.21
CA ALA A 346 14.15 23.73 -10.24
C ALA A 346 13.64 22.75 -11.31
N ASN A 347 14.32 21.62 -11.51
CA ASN A 347 14.00 20.63 -12.55
C ASN A 347 13.72 19.22 -11.99
N LEU A 348 14.20 18.90 -10.80
CA LEU A 348 13.91 17.66 -10.10
C LEU A 348 13.80 17.89 -8.59
N LEU A 349 12.66 17.61 -7.99
CA LEU A 349 12.43 17.72 -6.55
C LEU A 349 11.48 16.63 -6.08
N GLY A 350 11.91 15.95 -5.04
CA GLY A 350 11.20 14.87 -4.38
C GLY A 350 11.18 15.11 -2.88
N GLN A 351 10.07 14.79 -2.25
CA GLN A 351 9.84 15.02 -0.83
C GLN A 351 9.07 13.86 -0.21
N ASP A 352 9.22 13.68 1.09
CA ASP A 352 8.55 12.66 1.87
C ASP A 352 8.32 13.21 3.28
N ALA A 353 7.18 12.88 3.90
CA ALA A 353 6.83 13.46 5.18
C ALA A 353 7.65 12.84 6.33
N GLU A 354 7.93 11.54 6.27
CA GLU A 354 8.72 10.81 7.27
C GLU A 354 10.23 10.92 6.99
N THR A 355 10.63 10.97 5.73
CA THR A 355 12.03 11.02 5.31
C THR A 355 12.50 12.44 5.03
N THR A 356 12.84 13.17 6.11
CA THR A 356 13.30 14.57 6.03
C THR A 356 14.77 14.75 5.66
N ASP A 357 15.58 13.69 5.71
CA ASP A 357 16.99 13.73 5.28
C ASP A 357 17.08 13.48 3.75
N PRO A 358 17.48 14.47 2.93
CA PRO A 358 17.52 14.31 1.47
C PRO A 358 18.52 13.24 1.00
N ALA A 359 19.49 12.83 1.84
CA ALA A 359 20.39 11.72 1.54
C ALA A 359 19.69 10.36 1.58
N GLN A 360 18.50 10.28 2.18
CA GLN A 360 17.70 9.07 2.31
C GLN A 360 16.61 8.93 1.24
N LEU A 361 16.41 9.96 0.42
CA LEU A 361 15.53 9.93 -0.75
C LEU A 361 16.33 9.59 -1.99
N THR A 362 16.07 8.43 -2.59
CA THR A 362 16.85 7.89 -3.71
C THR A 362 16.04 7.88 -5.00
N TYR A 363 16.56 8.53 -6.03
CA TYR A 363 16.12 8.40 -7.40
C TYR A 363 16.77 7.17 -8.06
N THR A 364 15.96 6.43 -8.82
CA THR A 364 16.41 5.44 -9.79
C THR A 364 15.84 5.82 -11.15
N VAL A 365 16.71 5.95 -12.15
CA VAL A 365 16.30 6.26 -13.54
C VAL A 365 16.27 4.98 -14.36
N SER A 366 15.29 4.86 -15.24
CA SER A 366 15.13 3.69 -16.11
C SER A 366 14.60 4.06 -17.48
N GLY A 367 14.87 3.22 -18.49
CA GLY A 367 14.40 3.45 -19.86
C GLY A 367 14.97 4.70 -20.50
N VAL A 368 16.23 5.05 -20.19
CA VAL A 368 16.88 6.25 -20.74
C VAL A 368 17.10 6.09 -22.25
N VAL A 369 16.61 7.05 -23.02
CA VAL A 369 16.76 7.18 -24.48
C VAL A 369 17.38 8.55 -24.78
N ALA A 370 18.23 8.62 -25.80
CA ALA A 370 18.90 9.83 -26.29
C ALA A 370 19.69 10.61 -25.21
N GLY A 371 20.48 9.88 -24.41
CA GLY A 371 21.34 10.49 -23.39
C GLY A 371 21.71 9.57 -22.24
N GLU A 372 22.38 10.12 -21.23
CA GLU A 372 22.76 9.42 -20.00
C GLU A 372 22.87 10.37 -18.79
N PHE A 373 22.74 9.81 -17.59
CA PHE A 373 23.01 10.52 -16.33
C PHE A 373 24.43 10.27 -15.87
N ARG A 374 25.10 11.31 -15.38
CA ARG A 374 26.46 11.21 -14.80
C ARG A 374 26.59 11.92 -13.46
N ASP A 375 27.50 11.40 -12.64
CA ASP A 375 27.95 12.04 -11.39
C ASP A 375 29.02 13.13 -11.65
N ASP A 376 29.47 13.79 -10.57
CA ASP A 376 30.50 14.82 -10.56
C ASP A 376 31.91 14.31 -10.91
N GLN A 377 32.09 12.98 -10.96
CA GLN A 377 33.30 12.31 -11.44
C GLN A 377 33.16 11.81 -12.89
N ALA A 378 32.06 12.18 -13.57
CA ALA A 378 31.72 11.81 -14.94
C ALA A 378 31.51 10.30 -15.16
N ASN A 379 31.15 9.54 -14.12
CA ASN A 379 30.72 8.16 -14.28
C ASN A 379 29.23 8.12 -14.67
N ALA A 380 28.86 7.20 -15.55
CA ALA A 380 27.46 6.93 -15.85
C ALA A 380 26.77 6.32 -14.61
N ILE A 381 25.64 6.87 -14.22
CA ILE A 381 24.87 6.45 -13.05
C ILE A 381 23.40 6.20 -13.43
N SER A 382 22.76 5.30 -12.69
CA SER A 382 21.30 5.09 -12.79
C SER A 382 20.57 5.38 -11.48
N THR A 383 21.31 5.78 -10.45
CA THR A 383 20.79 6.03 -9.11
C THR A 383 21.54 7.18 -8.45
N PHE A 384 20.82 8.07 -7.77
CA PHE A 384 21.37 9.21 -7.03
C PHE A 384 20.34 9.68 -5.98
N THR A 385 20.73 10.54 -5.04
CA THR A 385 19.86 11.00 -3.95
C THR A 385 19.29 12.40 -4.20
N GLN A 386 18.29 12.81 -3.42
CA GLN A 386 17.84 14.21 -3.41
C GLN A 386 18.96 15.14 -2.95
N GLU A 387 19.85 14.72 -2.05
CA GLU A 387 21.04 15.51 -1.66
C GLU A 387 21.97 15.77 -2.87
N ASP A 388 22.15 14.79 -3.75
CA ASP A 388 22.96 14.95 -4.97
C ASP A 388 22.35 15.98 -5.93
N VAL A 389 21.02 16.06 -6.00
CA VAL A 389 20.30 17.07 -6.78
C VAL A 389 20.38 18.45 -6.11
N ASP A 390 20.18 18.52 -4.79
CA ASP A 390 20.28 19.76 -4.01
C ASP A 390 21.66 20.42 -4.15
N THR A 391 22.70 19.59 -4.28
CA THR A 391 24.10 20.01 -4.41
C THR A 391 24.59 20.11 -5.86
N GLY A 392 23.75 19.75 -6.85
CA GLY A 392 24.07 19.84 -8.28
C GLY A 392 25.16 18.87 -8.74
N GLN A 393 25.28 17.71 -8.10
CA GLN A 393 26.29 16.69 -8.41
C GLN A 393 25.89 15.76 -9.56
N VAL A 394 24.64 15.83 -10.03
CA VAL A 394 24.13 15.01 -11.13
C VAL A 394 23.89 15.86 -12.35
N ILE A 395 24.29 15.35 -13.52
CA ILE A 395 23.96 15.93 -14.82
C ILE A 395 23.28 14.89 -15.71
N PHE A 396 22.37 15.34 -16.57
CA PHE A 396 21.91 14.60 -17.73
C PHE A 396 22.62 15.14 -18.98
N ILE A 397 23.15 14.27 -19.83
CA ILE A 397 23.82 14.63 -21.08
C ILE A 397 23.03 14.03 -22.23
N HIS A 398 22.59 14.85 -23.17
CA HIS A 398 21.96 14.40 -24.40
C HIS A 398 23.03 13.90 -25.39
N ASP A 399 22.71 12.88 -26.19
CA ASP A 399 23.71 12.17 -27.01
C ASP A 399 24.04 12.83 -28.36
N GLY A 400 23.39 13.94 -28.68
CA GLY A 400 23.58 14.70 -29.91
C GLY A 400 22.68 14.27 -31.07
N SER A 401 21.83 13.26 -30.90
CA SER A 401 20.89 12.85 -31.94
C SER A 401 19.64 13.75 -32.01
N SER A 402 19.02 13.88 -33.19
CA SER A 402 17.72 14.56 -33.34
C SER A 402 16.54 13.92 -32.57
N THR A 403 16.80 12.84 -31.81
CA THR A 403 15.81 12.13 -30.98
C THR A 403 15.61 12.83 -29.63
N ALA A 404 14.34 13.10 -29.30
CA ALA A 404 13.98 13.65 -27.99
C ALA A 404 14.28 12.64 -26.86
N PRO A 405 14.90 13.06 -25.74
CA PRO A 405 15.19 12.16 -24.64
C PRO A 405 13.92 11.73 -23.90
N SER A 406 13.97 10.53 -23.31
CA SER A 406 12.91 10.00 -22.46
C SER A 406 13.48 9.10 -21.37
N PHE A 407 12.91 9.14 -20.17
CA PHE A 407 13.24 8.25 -19.05
C PHE A 407 12.14 8.29 -17.98
N ALA A 408 12.05 7.23 -17.19
CA ALA A 408 11.21 7.17 -16.00
C ALA A 408 12.05 7.37 -14.73
N LEU A 409 11.49 8.11 -13.78
CA LEU A 409 12.05 8.40 -12.46
C LEU A 409 11.27 7.63 -11.40
N THR A 410 11.97 6.80 -10.63
CA THR A 410 11.44 6.21 -9.41
C THR A 410 12.09 6.89 -8.22
N LEU A 411 11.31 7.55 -7.38
CA LEU A 411 11.76 8.09 -6.10
C LEU A 411 11.37 7.11 -5.00
N ALA A 412 12.33 6.72 -4.17
CA ALA A 412 12.10 5.83 -3.04
C ALA A 412 12.64 6.46 -1.75
N ASP A 413 11.93 6.24 -0.65
CA ASP A 413 12.37 6.58 0.70
C ASP A 413 13.26 5.47 1.31
N ALA A 414 13.77 5.69 2.52
CA ALA A 414 14.59 4.70 3.24
C ALA A 414 13.79 3.59 3.93
N ASN A 415 12.47 3.71 3.93
CA ASN A 415 11.53 2.93 4.73
C ASN A 415 10.70 1.95 3.87
N GLY A 416 10.80 2.04 2.54
CA GLY A 416 10.24 1.13 1.54
C GLY A 416 9.15 1.71 0.65
N GLY A 417 8.73 2.96 0.85
CA GLY A 417 7.81 3.67 -0.04
C GLY A 417 8.49 4.10 -1.33
N SER A 418 7.77 4.06 -2.45
CA SER A 418 8.27 4.54 -3.73
C SER A 418 7.17 5.00 -4.69
N VAL A 419 7.49 6.00 -5.51
CA VAL A 419 6.64 6.51 -6.58
C VAL A 419 7.43 6.51 -7.90
N THR A 420 6.76 6.18 -9.01
CA THR A 420 7.37 6.21 -10.35
C THR A 420 6.57 7.13 -11.26
N ALA A 421 7.26 7.97 -12.02
CA ALA A 421 6.67 8.82 -13.05
C ALA A 421 7.61 9.00 -14.24
N ASP A 422 7.06 9.21 -15.44
CA ASP A 422 7.84 9.61 -16.60
C ASP A 422 8.31 11.07 -16.45
N ALA A 423 9.51 11.37 -16.95
CA ALA A 423 10.04 12.73 -16.94
C ALA A 423 9.31 13.64 -17.94
N ASN A 424 9.03 14.87 -17.51
CA ASN A 424 8.40 15.90 -18.35
C ASN A 424 9.49 16.68 -19.10
N ILE A 425 9.81 16.27 -20.32
CA ILE A 425 10.95 16.83 -21.07
C ILE A 425 10.48 17.80 -22.14
N LEU A 426 11.05 19.01 -22.13
CA LEU A 426 10.98 19.98 -23.21
C LEU A 426 12.30 19.93 -23.98
N PHE A 427 12.25 19.33 -25.17
CA PHE A 427 13.41 19.14 -26.04
C PHE A 427 13.37 20.13 -27.22
N THR A 428 14.53 20.74 -27.52
CA THR A 428 14.72 21.58 -28.71
C THR A 428 15.77 20.94 -29.62
N PRO A 429 15.37 20.33 -30.76
CA PRO A 429 16.31 19.79 -31.73
C PRO A 429 17.08 20.92 -32.43
N LEU A 430 18.32 20.64 -32.83
CA LEU A 430 19.13 21.50 -33.70
C LEU A 430 19.10 20.94 -35.13
N ASN A 431 19.81 21.58 -36.06
CA ASN A 431 19.91 21.12 -37.45
C ASN A 431 21.33 20.66 -37.69
N ASP A 432 21.48 19.43 -38.14
CA ASP A 432 22.75 18.80 -38.47
C ASP A 432 23.16 19.04 -39.92
N ASP A 433 24.46 18.97 -40.21
CA ASP A 433 24.94 18.98 -41.59
C ASP A 433 24.68 17.59 -42.21
N PRO A 434 24.31 17.51 -43.50
CA PRO A 434 24.16 16.23 -44.17
C PRO A 434 25.49 15.48 -44.25
N VAL A 435 25.44 14.16 -44.47
CA VAL A 435 26.61 13.32 -44.71
C VAL A 435 26.57 12.82 -46.15
N ALA A 436 27.50 13.32 -46.97
CA ALA A 436 27.64 12.94 -48.37
C ALA A 436 28.68 11.81 -48.55
N LEU A 437 28.40 10.83 -49.41
CA LEU A 437 29.29 9.70 -49.71
C LEU A 437 29.64 9.64 -51.19
N ASP A 438 30.92 9.38 -51.49
CA ASP A 438 31.45 9.30 -52.85
C ASP A 438 30.69 8.27 -53.73
N ASP A 439 30.53 8.61 -55.01
CA ASP A 439 29.81 7.82 -56.00
C ASP A 439 30.74 7.29 -57.10
N ASP A 440 30.85 5.96 -57.17
CA ASP A 440 31.66 5.26 -58.16
C ASP A 440 31.06 3.91 -58.61
N GLY A 441 31.77 3.19 -59.47
CA GLY A 441 31.43 1.82 -59.88
C GLY A 441 30.64 1.70 -61.18
N ALA A 442 29.98 0.56 -61.40
CA ALA A 442 29.44 0.19 -62.72
C ALA A 442 28.32 1.11 -63.23
N GLY A 443 27.55 1.76 -62.33
CA GLY A 443 26.55 2.77 -62.68
C GLY A 443 27.15 4.12 -63.10
N PHE A 444 28.45 4.31 -62.88
CA PHE A 444 29.23 5.50 -63.19
C PHE A 444 30.31 5.18 -64.24
N SER A 445 29.97 4.38 -65.26
CA SER A 445 30.88 4.00 -66.34
C SER A 445 30.21 4.15 -67.71
N THR A 446 30.94 4.68 -68.68
CA THR A 446 30.45 4.84 -70.07
C THR A 446 31.59 4.71 -71.08
N ASP A 447 31.25 4.58 -72.36
CA ASP A 447 32.23 4.77 -73.43
C ASP A 447 32.37 6.24 -73.83
N LYS A 448 33.52 6.59 -74.39
CA LYS A 448 33.89 7.96 -74.76
C LYS A 448 32.92 8.67 -75.72
N ASN A 449 31.96 7.98 -76.34
CA ASN A 449 30.99 8.56 -77.27
C ASN A 449 29.53 8.44 -76.79
N THR A 450 29.29 7.92 -75.58
CA THR A 450 27.94 7.65 -75.08
C THR A 450 27.63 8.54 -73.88
N LEU A 451 26.49 9.23 -73.96
CA LEU A 451 25.92 9.96 -72.84
C LEU A 451 25.56 8.95 -71.74
N LEU A 452 26.11 9.17 -70.55
CA LEU A 452 25.75 8.42 -69.35
C LEU A 452 24.62 9.17 -68.62
N VAL A 453 23.57 8.44 -68.23
CA VAL A 453 22.62 8.92 -67.21
C VAL A 453 22.92 8.13 -65.95
N THR A 454 23.35 8.81 -64.90
CA THR A 454 23.72 8.16 -63.64
C THR A 454 22.45 7.72 -62.89
N PRO A 455 22.57 6.76 -61.96
CA PRO A 455 21.65 6.65 -60.84
C PRO A 455 21.59 7.96 -60.03
N SER A 456 20.66 8.03 -59.08
CA SER A 456 20.60 9.15 -58.12
C SER A 456 21.89 9.20 -57.30
N ILE A 457 22.60 10.33 -57.32
CA ILE A 457 23.89 10.52 -56.64
C ILE A 457 23.75 10.79 -55.14
N ILE A 458 22.54 11.10 -54.67
CA ILE A 458 22.25 11.32 -53.24
C ILE A 458 21.63 10.08 -52.58
N LEU A 459 21.65 8.91 -53.24
CA LEU A 459 20.96 7.71 -52.73
C LEU A 459 21.68 7.09 -51.51
N ASN A 460 22.99 7.25 -51.46
CA ASN A 460 23.91 6.87 -50.39
C ASN A 460 24.13 7.99 -49.35
N ASP A 461 23.65 9.21 -49.64
CA ASP A 461 23.74 10.34 -48.72
C ASP A 461 22.64 10.29 -47.66
N THR A 462 22.95 10.83 -46.48
CA THR A 462 22.03 10.82 -45.34
C THR A 462 22.02 12.15 -44.62
N ASP A 463 20.95 12.40 -43.87
CA ASP A 463 20.78 13.57 -43.01
C ASP A 463 20.18 13.10 -41.69
N GLU A 464 20.72 13.57 -40.55
CA GLU A 464 20.34 13.07 -39.22
C GLU A 464 18.95 13.58 -38.78
N ASP A 465 18.51 14.74 -39.30
CA ASP A 465 17.18 15.29 -39.07
C ASP A 465 16.12 14.68 -40.01
N GLY A 466 16.57 13.95 -41.03
CA GLY A 466 15.72 13.39 -42.08
C GLY A 466 15.25 14.45 -43.08
N ASP A 467 15.99 15.55 -43.21
CA ASP A 467 15.70 16.59 -44.18
C ASP A 467 15.87 16.08 -45.63
N THR A 468 15.15 16.73 -46.55
CA THR A 468 15.21 16.36 -47.96
C THR A 468 16.48 16.90 -48.61
N LEU A 469 17.35 15.99 -49.03
CA LEU A 469 18.61 16.33 -49.68
C LEU A 469 18.45 16.80 -51.13
N LEU A 470 19.21 17.84 -51.49
CA LEU A 470 19.23 18.45 -52.82
C LEU A 470 20.65 18.71 -53.28
N VAL A 471 20.95 18.42 -54.55
CA VAL A 471 22.23 18.80 -55.17
C VAL A 471 22.21 20.30 -55.43
N SER A 472 23.15 21.03 -54.83
CA SER A 472 23.23 22.49 -54.87
C SER A 472 24.41 23.00 -55.70
N GLU A 473 25.52 22.26 -55.74
CA GLU A 473 26.70 22.59 -56.55
C GLU A 473 27.30 21.35 -57.23
N ILE A 474 27.93 21.56 -58.39
CA ILE A 474 28.79 20.58 -59.07
C ILE A 474 30.10 21.27 -59.45
N ASP A 475 31.24 20.65 -59.13
CA ASP A 475 32.59 21.16 -59.32
C ASP A 475 32.78 22.59 -58.76
N GLY A 476 32.14 22.87 -57.62
CA GLY A 476 32.14 24.17 -56.94
C GLY A 476 31.33 25.27 -57.64
N ASN A 477 30.43 24.92 -58.57
CA ASN A 477 29.52 25.85 -59.22
C ASN A 477 28.07 25.50 -58.87
N ALA A 478 27.31 26.50 -58.43
CA ALA A 478 25.88 26.33 -58.18
C ALA A 478 25.14 25.88 -59.44
N ILE A 479 24.23 24.91 -59.27
CA ILE A 479 23.48 24.29 -60.37
C ILE A 479 22.01 24.08 -59.98
N ASN A 480 21.10 24.28 -60.92
CA ASN A 480 19.68 23.90 -60.79
C ASN A 480 19.33 22.75 -61.75
N PRO A 481 18.20 22.04 -61.52
CA PRO A 481 17.74 21.01 -62.43
C PRO A 481 17.61 21.49 -63.89
N ASN A 482 18.12 20.68 -64.82
CA ASN A 482 18.28 20.92 -66.26
C ASN A 482 19.36 21.94 -66.66
N GLU A 483 20.22 22.38 -65.74
CA GLU A 483 21.40 23.19 -66.07
C GLU A 483 22.61 22.29 -66.34
N THR A 484 23.55 22.78 -67.16
CA THR A 484 24.75 22.05 -67.58
C THR A 484 26.01 22.80 -67.17
N ILE A 485 26.95 22.09 -66.56
CA ILE A 485 28.29 22.54 -66.20
C ILE A 485 29.33 21.86 -67.12
N THR A 486 30.38 22.60 -67.48
CA THR A 486 31.55 22.04 -68.17
C THR A 486 32.64 21.77 -67.15
N LEU A 487 33.04 20.51 -67.02
CA LEU A 487 34.09 20.08 -66.09
C LEU A 487 35.47 20.52 -66.55
N GLY A 488 36.46 20.44 -65.65
CA GLY A 488 37.87 20.71 -65.95
C GLY A 488 38.45 19.83 -67.08
N SER A 489 37.90 18.63 -67.29
CA SER A 489 38.25 17.72 -68.39
C SER A 489 37.77 18.20 -69.77
N GLY A 490 36.71 19.02 -69.80
CA GLY A 490 35.97 19.39 -70.99
C GLY A 490 34.68 18.59 -71.24
N ALA A 491 34.41 17.56 -70.42
CA ALA A 491 33.11 16.87 -70.38
C ALA A 491 32.00 17.81 -69.88
N LEU A 492 30.74 17.47 -70.22
CA LEU A 492 29.57 18.23 -69.81
C LEU A 492 28.73 17.40 -68.83
N VAL A 493 28.33 18.00 -67.71
CA VAL A 493 27.46 17.39 -66.71
C VAL A 493 26.18 18.20 -66.60
N THR A 494 25.04 17.56 -66.75
CA THR A 494 23.72 18.19 -66.56
C THR A 494 23.03 17.56 -65.36
N LEU A 495 22.58 18.37 -64.39
CA LEU A 495 21.68 17.87 -63.34
C LEU A 495 20.31 17.62 -63.95
N ASN A 496 19.77 16.41 -63.83
CA ASN A 496 18.51 16.03 -64.47
C ASN A 496 17.30 16.67 -63.76
N SER A 497 16.12 16.56 -64.38
CA SER A 497 14.91 17.21 -63.84
C SER A 497 14.41 16.65 -62.52
N ASP A 498 14.89 15.48 -62.10
CA ASP A 498 14.64 14.90 -60.78
C ASP A 498 15.44 15.58 -59.67
N GLY A 499 16.47 16.37 -60.01
CA GLY A 499 17.31 17.07 -59.05
C GLY A 499 18.32 16.18 -58.33
N SER A 500 18.46 14.92 -58.73
CA SER A 500 19.31 13.95 -58.03
C SER A 500 20.11 13.02 -58.95
N SER A 501 19.76 12.87 -60.23
CA SER A 501 20.60 12.15 -61.19
C SER A 501 21.32 13.11 -62.14
N LEU A 502 22.42 12.66 -62.74
CA LEU A 502 23.21 13.45 -63.68
C LEU A 502 23.18 12.85 -65.09
N SER A 503 23.25 13.70 -66.11
CA SER A 503 23.62 13.32 -67.47
C SER A 503 25.06 13.76 -67.76
N TYR A 504 25.98 12.81 -67.90
CA TYR A 504 27.40 13.04 -68.19
C TYR A 504 27.70 12.75 -69.67
N ASP A 505 28.11 13.78 -70.40
CA ASP A 505 28.55 13.72 -71.80
C ASP A 505 30.07 13.89 -71.86
N PRO A 506 30.85 12.85 -72.27
CA PRO A 506 32.28 12.97 -72.47
C PRO A 506 32.69 14.12 -73.41
N ASN A 507 31.81 14.58 -74.30
CA ASN A 507 31.96 15.77 -75.15
C ASN A 507 33.30 15.82 -75.92
N GLY A 508 33.81 14.66 -76.34
CA GLY A 508 35.08 14.50 -77.04
C GLY A 508 36.34 14.74 -76.20
N ALA A 509 36.21 15.00 -74.89
CA ALA A 509 37.34 15.17 -73.97
C ALA A 509 38.25 13.93 -73.92
N PHE A 510 37.67 12.75 -74.16
CA PHE A 510 38.34 11.45 -74.10
C PHE A 510 38.60 10.82 -75.49
N ASP A 511 38.54 11.61 -76.57
CA ASP A 511 38.73 11.12 -77.95
C ASP A 511 40.06 10.39 -78.19
N SER A 512 41.09 10.74 -77.41
CA SER A 512 42.42 10.12 -77.49
C SER A 512 42.48 8.68 -76.98
N LEU A 513 41.49 8.21 -76.21
CA LEU A 513 41.47 6.83 -75.72
C LEU A 513 41.29 5.85 -76.89
N LEU A 514 42.16 4.85 -76.97
CA LEU A 514 42.06 3.75 -77.93
C LEU A 514 41.16 2.64 -77.40
N GLU A 515 40.82 1.66 -78.24
CA GLU A 515 39.99 0.52 -77.86
C GLU A 515 40.55 -0.21 -76.62
N ASN A 516 39.67 -0.52 -75.66
CA ASN A 516 39.99 -1.13 -74.35
C ASN A 516 40.94 -0.31 -73.45
N GLN A 517 41.18 0.98 -73.73
CA GLN A 517 41.79 1.89 -72.76
C GLN A 517 40.70 2.52 -71.91
N THR A 518 41.00 2.72 -70.62
CA THR A 518 40.12 3.40 -69.67
C THR A 518 40.84 4.61 -69.10
N ASP A 519 40.07 5.63 -68.75
CA ASP A 519 40.48 6.81 -67.99
C ASP A 519 39.33 7.22 -67.07
N THR A 520 39.59 8.08 -66.11
CA THR A 520 38.57 8.52 -65.14
C THR A 520 38.40 10.03 -65.15
N ASP A 521 37.17 10.50 -65.01
CA ASP A 521 36.85 11.89 -64.71
C ASP A 521 36.24 11.99 -63.31
N THR A 522 36.86 12.75 -62.41
CA THR A 522 36.40 12.89 -61.02
C THR A 522 36.07 14.35 -60.74
N PHE A 523 34.89 14.60 -60.20
CA PHE A 523 34.42 15.93 -59.82
C PHE A 523 33.54 15.87 -58.58
N ALA A 524 33.59 16.92 -57.76
CA ALA A 524 32.80 16.99 -56.53
C ALA A 524 31.36 17.45 -56.81
N TYR A 525 30.41 17.01 -56.00
CA TYR A 525 29.10 17.63 -55.85
C TYR A 525 28.89 18.09 -54.41
N THR A 526 27.95 19.00 -54.20
CA THR A 526 27.54 19.48 -52.88
C THR A 526 26.06 19.22 -52.68
N VAL A 527 25.74 18.48 -51.63
CA VAL A 527 24.37 18.23 -51.17
C VAL A 527 24.01 19.21 -50.06
N SER A 528 22.77 19.69 -50.05
CA SER A 528 22.21 20.56 -49.02
C SER A 528 20.90 19.99 -48.49
N ASP A 529 20.69 20.18 -47.19
CA ASP A 529 19.45 19.86 -46.47
C ASP A 529 18.31 20.89 -46.71
N GLY A 530 18.63 22.06 -47.28
CA GLY A 530 17.70 23.18 -47.44
C GLY A 530 17.49 24.05 -46.20
N ASN A 531 18.08 23.71 -45.06
CA ASN A 531 18.00 24.41 -43.77
C ASN A 531 19.31 25.09 -43.34
N GLY A 532 20.39 24.85 -44.08
CA GLY A 532 21.64 25.59 -43.96
C GLY A 532 22.86 24.68 -43.89
N GLY A 533 22.66 23.38 -43.69
CA GLY A 533 23.69 22.37 -43.73
C GLY A 533 24.05 21.95 -45.16
N VAL A 534 25.34 21.66 -45.35
CA VAL A 534 25.90 21.20 -46.62
C VAL A 534 27.02 20.19 -46.44
N ALA A 535 27.14 19.25 -47.38
CA ALA A 535 28.27 18.33 -47.45
C ALA A 535 28.70 18.08 -48.90
N THR A 536 29.93 17.62 -49.06
CA THR A 536 30.56 17.40 -50.36
C THR A 536 31.07 15.98 -50.51
N ALA A 537 30.82 15.37 -51.67
CA ALA A 537 31.35 14.07 -52.05
C ALA A 537 31.84 14.09 -53.52
N ASP A 538 32.67 13.13 -53.88
CA ASP A 538 33.24 13.00 -55.22
C ASP A 538 32.45 11.98 -56.06
N ILE A 539 32.19 12.33 -57.32
CA ILE A 539 31.72 11.39 -58.34
C ILE A 539 32.91 11.01 -59.22
N THR A 540 33.15 9.72 -59.42
CA THR A 540 34.18 9.22 -60.35
C THR A 540 33.55 8.46 -61.50
N VAL A 541 33.63 9.03 -62.70
CA VAL A 541 33.14 8.40 -63.94
C VAL A 541 34.28 7.70 -64.67
N GLU A 542 34.18 6.39 -64.88
CA GLU A 542 35.09 5.65 -65.76
C GLU A 542 34.67 5.80 -67.24
N VAL A 543 35.59 6.25 -68.08
CA VAL A 543 35.38 6.43 -69.52
C VAL A 543 36.25 5.46 -70.31
N VAL A 544 35.63 4.63 -71.15
CA VAL A 544 36.34 3.64 -71.98
C VAL A 544 36.44 4.08 -73.45
N GLY A 545 37.59 3.83 -74.07
CA GLY A 545 37.96 4.37 -75.39
C GLY A 545 37.25 3.83 -76.63
N PHE A 546 36.09 3.17 -76.47
CA PHE A 546 35.35 2.29 -77.41
C PHE A 546 35.66 0.81 -77.19
N SER A 547 34.62 -0.03 -77.11
CA SER A 547 34.71 -1.51 -77.13
C SER A 547 33.73 -2.04 -78.18
N ALA A 548 34.24 -2.70 -79.22
CA ALA A 548 33.42 -3.35 -80.25
C ALA A 548 33.24 -4.85 -79.97
N VAL A 549 32.84 -5.23 -78.75
CA VAL A 549 32.38 -6.59 -78.44
C VAL A 549 31.64 -6.58 -77.10
N PHE A 550 30.35 -6.95 -77.11
CA PHE A 550 29.63 -7.39 -75.91
C PHE A 550 30.44 -8.55 -75.26
N PHE A 551 30.65 -8.41 -73.96
CA PHE A 551 31.68 -9.04 -73.13
C PHE A 551 31.70 -10.58 -73.09
N ASP A 552 32.92 -11.14 -73.09
CA ASP A 552 33.28 -12.52 -72.75
C ASP A 552 33.57 -12.61 -71.23
N TYR A 553 32.59 -13.10 -70.45
CA TYR A 553 32.63 -13.16 -68.98
C TYR A 553 33.46 -14.35 -68.43
N GLU A 554 33.85 -15.31 -69.28
CA GLU A 554 34.52 -16.55 -68.87
C GLU A 554 36.04 -16.41 -68.61
N GLN A 555 36.64 -15.24 -68.86
CA GLN A 555 38.09 -15.05 -68.68
C GLN A 555 38.53 -14.28 -67.41
N LEU A 556 37.61 -13.68 -66.65
CA LEU A 556 37.96 -13.04 -65.36
C LEU A 556 37.94 -14.01 -64.16
N LEU A 557 37.27 -15.16 -64.27
CA LEU A 557 37.17 -16.14 -63.17
C LEU A 557 38.36 -17.12 -63.06
N ARG A 558 39.38 -17.03 -63.93
CA ARG A 558 40.58 -17.90 -63.86
C ARG A 558 41.82 -17.26 -63.25
N ALA A 559 41.74 -16.02 -62.78
CA ALA A 559 42.85 -15.35 -62.14
C ALA A 559 42.56 -15.09 -60.65
N GLN A 560 43.05 -16.03 -59.83
CA GLN A 560 43.50 -15.85 -58.44
C GLN A 560 42.48 -16.15 -57.31
N SER A 561 42.69 -17.28 -56.66
CA SER A 561 42.35 -17.57 -55.25
C SER A 561 43.69 -17.66 -54.51
N PRO A 562 43.91 -17.17 -53.26
CA PRO A 562 43.16 -17.62 -52.07
C PRO A 562 43.02 -16.61 -50.90
N ASN A 563 42.04 -16.87 -50.01
CA ASN A 563 41.77 -16.26 -48.68
C ASN A 563 40.98 -14.93 -48.60
N ALA A 564 39.68 -15.06 -48.32
CA ALA A 564 38.91 -14.35 -47.26
C ALA A 564 37.41 -14.72 -47.44
N THR A 565 36.90 -15.70 -46.70
CA THR A 565 35.89 -15.51 -45.63
C THR A 565 34.64 -14.72 -46.01
N ALA A 566 33.62 -15.49 -46.43
CA ALA A 566 32.16 -15.35 -46.26
C ALA A 566 31.48 -13.97 -46.12
N THR A 567 30.52 -13.72 -47.03
CA THR A 567 29.10 -13.26 -46.89
C THR A 567 28.79 -12.39 -48.13
N VAL A 568 27.89 -12.73 -49.06
CA VAL A 568 26.45 -13.05 -49.05
C VAL A 568 26.14 -14.03 -50.21
N PRO A 569 25.17 -14.96 -50.13
CA PRO A 569 24.77 -15.78 -51.28
C PRO A 569 24.09 -14.88 -52.32
N THR A 570 24.74 -14.74 -53.47
CA THR A 570 24.27 -13.99 -54.64
C THR A 570 22.96 -14.58 -55.18
N ASP A 571 21.99 -13.70 -55.47
CA ASP A 571 20.96 -13.98 -56.47
C ASP A 571 21.58 -14.58 -57.74
N SER A 572 20.82 -15.47 -58.40
CA SER A 572 21.23 -16.17 -59.61
C SER A 572 21.82 -15.20 -60.65
N VAL A 573 23.02 -15.52 -61.15
CA VAL A 573 23.74 -14.63 -62.09
C VAL A 573 23.32 -14.89 -63.55
N ASP A 574 22.53 -15.94 -63.84
CA ASP A 574 22.08 -16.29 -65.20
C ASP A 574 20.70 -17.03 -65.25
N GLY A 575 19.89 -17.01 -64.18
CA GLY A 575 18.58 -17.70 -64.10
C GLY A 575 17.54 -16.92 -63.26
N LEU A 576 16.48 -17.59 -62.78
CA LEU A 576 15.43 -16.92 -61.99
C LEU A 576 15.97 -16.36 -60.66
N SER A 577 15.54 -15.14 -60.30
CA SER A 577 15.89 -14.52 -59.02
C SER A 577 14.96 -14.96 -57.89
N ILE A 578 15.43 -14.88 -56.65
CA ILE A 578 14.58 -15.15 -55.48
C ILE A 578 13.47 -14.10 -55.40
N ALA A 579 13.75 -12.85 -55.80
CA ALA A 579 12.76 -11.76 -55.82
C ALA A 579 11.54 -12.06 -56.71
N GLN A 580 11.73 -12.72 -57.85
CA GLN A 580 10.63 -13.10 -58.76
C GLN A 580 9.77 -14.24 -58.22
N LEU A 581 10.30 -15.05 -57.29
CA LEU A 581 9.60 -16.22 -56.74
C LEU A 581 8.98 -15.95 -55.37
N PHE A 582 9.50 -14.98 -54.62
CA PHE A 582 9.17 -14.79 -53.23
C PHE A 582 7.83 -14.06 -53.03
N ASP A 583 6.99 -14.62 -52.19
CA ASP A 583 5.72 -14.01 -51.77
C ASP A 583 5.79 -13.72 -50.27
N GLU A 584 5.95 -12.44 -49.93
CA GLU A 584 6.05 -11.96 -48.55
C GLU A 584 4.85 -12.37 -47.70
N ASN A 585 3.64 -12.30 -48.26
CA ASN A 585 2.43 -12.64 -47.51
C ASN A 585 2.37 -14.15 -47.26
N TYR A 586 2.61 -14.97 -48.29
CA TYR A 586 2.69 -16.42 -48.12
C TYR A 586 3.78 -16.81 -47.11
N TYR A 587 4.97 -16.22 -47.22
CA TYR A 587 6.10 -16.58 -46.38
C TYR A 587 5.84 -16.25 -44.91
N LEU A 588 5.30 -15.07 -44.61
CA LEU A 588 4.94 -14.68 -43.25
C LEU A 588 3.77 -15.51 -42.71
N ASP A 589 2.78 -15.83 -43.54
CA ASP A 589 1.65 -16.69 -43.16
C ASP A 589 2.10 -18.13 -42.82
N GLN A 590 3.08 -18.67 -43.55
CA GLN A 590 3.64 -20.00 -43.28
C GLN A 590 4.65 -20.01 -42.13
N ASN A 591 5.19 -18.84 -41.74
CA ASN A 591 6.28 -18.73 -40.76
C ASN A 591 5.96 -17.69 -39.67
N PRO A 592 5.08 -18.02 -38.69
CA PRO A 592 4.71 -17.10 -37.61
C PRO A 592 5.88 -16.65 -36.71
N ASP A 593 6.95 -17.44 -36.64
CA ASP A 593 8.19 -17.08 -35.94
C ASP A 593 8.92 -15.92 -36.64
N VAL A 594 8.84 -15.85 -37.97
CA VAL A 594 9.40 -14.75 -38.77
C VAL A 594 8.56 -13.49 -38.59
N VAL A 595 7.24 -13.60 -38.51
CA VAL A 595 6.35 -12.45 -38.19
C VAL A 595 6.76 -11.80 -36.86
N ALA A 596 7.06 -12.61 -35.85
CA ALA A 596 7.55 -12.09 -34.57
C ALA A 596 8.91 -11.39 -34.70
N ALA A 597 9.81 -11.93 -35.53
CA ALA A 597 11.13 -11.33 -35.77
C ALA A 597 11.06 -10.01 -36.55
N VAL A 598 10.15 -9.91 -37.52
CA VAL A 598 9.88 -8.67 -38.27
C VAL A 598 9.26 -7.60 -37.36
N ASN A 599 8.24 -7.96 -36.57
CA ASN A 599 7.59 -7.03 -35.63
C ASN A 599 8.52 -6.55 -34.52
N ALA A 600 9.51 -7.36 -34.14
CA ALA A 600 10.54 -7.00 -33.17
C ALA A 600 11.71 -6.20 -33.79
N GLY A 601 11.67 -5.90 -35.09
CA GLY A 601 12.74 -5.19 -35.80
C GLY A 601 14.03 -6.01 -35.97
N GLY A 602 14.00 -7.32 -35.70
CA GLY A 602 15.17 -8.20 -35.81
C GLY A 602 15.55 -8.56 -37.25
N VAL A 603 14.62 -8.41 -38.19
CA VAL A 603 14.80 -8.57 -39.64
C VAL A 603 13.84 -7.61 -40.36
N ALA A 604 14.29 -6.99 -41.46
CA ALA A 604 13.56 -5.92 -42.15
C ALA A 604 12.28 -6.39 -42.87
N SER A 605 12.21 -7.66 -43.26
CA SER A 605 11.07 -8.27 -43.94
C SER A 605 11.18 -9.80 -43.89
N GLY A 606 10.10 -10.50 -44.23
CA GLY A 606 10.11 -11.94 -44.52
C GLY A 606 11.10 -12.27 -45.64
N TYR A 607 11.21 -11.43 -46.66
CA TYR A 607 12.20 -11.55 -47.73
C TYR A 607 13.64 -11.49 -47.20
N GLN A 608 13.95 -10.51 -46.34
CA GLN A 608 15.26 -10.40 -45.71
C GLN A 608 15.57 -11.61 -44.82
N HIS A 609 14.58 -12.09 -44.06
CA HIS A 609 14.70 -13.31 -43.27
C HIS A 609 14.98 -14.53 -44.16
N PHE A 610 14.28 -14.64 -45.30
CA PHE A 610 14.43 -15.76 -46.21
C PHE A 610 15.84 -15.85 -46.82
N LEU A 611 16.37 -14.70 -47.28
CA LEU A 611 17.74 -14.62 -47.81
C LEU A 611 18.80 -14.92 -46.75
N THR A 612 18.55 -14.51 -45.51
CA THR A 612 19.53 -14.67 -44.41
C THR A 612 19.50 -16.06 -43.78
N PHE A 613 18.30 -16.64 -43.60
CA PHE A 613 18.09 -17.88 -42.84
C PHE A 613 17.20 -18.89 -43.56
N GLY A 614 16.09 -18.43 -44.16
CA GLY A 614 15.06 -19.32 -44.71
C GLY A 614 15.56 -20.28 -45.80
N LEU A 615 16.52 -19.85 -46.63
CA LEU A 615 17.13 -20.68 -47.67
C LEU A 615 17.92 -21.86 -47.07
N ALA A 616 18.71 -21.61 -46.02
CA ALA A 616 19.49 -22.64 -45.34
C ALA A 616 18.61 -23.58 -44.50
N GLU A 617 17.47 -23.08 -44.02
CA GLU A 617 16.48 -23.83 -43.26
C GLU A 617 15.54 -24.67 -44.13
N GLY A 618 15.59 -24.51 -45.46
CA GLY A 618 14.72 -25.23 -46.41
C GLY A 618 13.26 -24.77 -46.36
N ARG A 619 13.01 -23.51 -45.99
CA ARG A 619 11.65 -22.93 -46.00
C ARG A 619 11.21 -22.61 -47.44
N ASN A 620 9.90 -22.62 -47.69
CA ASN A 620 9.35 -22.37 -49.03
C ASN A 620 9.14 -20.86 -49.25
N PRO A 621 9.67 -20.26 -50.34
CA PRO A 621 9.56 -18.82 -50.61
C PRO A 621 8.17 -18.36 -51.09
N SER A 622 7.39 -19.27 -51.66
CA SER A 622 6.01 -19.03 -52.10
C SER A 622 5.29 -20.36 -52.29
N ILE A 623 3.97 -20.30 -52.55
CA ILE A 623 3.18 -21.49 -52.94
C ILE A 623 3.68 -22.16 -54.24
N LEU A 624 4.44 -21.42 -55.06
CA LEU A 624 4.91 -21.88 -56.36
C LEU A 624 6.09 -22.85 -56.26
N TYR A 625 6.79 -22.88 -55.12
CA TYR A 625 7.93 -23.77 -54.88
C TYR A 625 7.81 -24.52 -53.55
N ASP A 626 8.09 -25.82 -53.57
CA ASP A 626 8.11 -26.68 -52.38
C ASP A 626 9.39 -27.53 -52.37
N GLU A 627 10.28 -27.25 -51.42
CA GLU A 627 11.58 -27.91 -51.29
C GLU A 627 11.43 -29.42 -51.07
N ALA A 628 10.47 -29.84 -50.25
CA ALA A 628 10.24 -31.25 -49.95
C ALA A 628 9.71 -31.99 -51.18
N PHE A 629 8.72 -31.40 -51.87
CA PHE A 629 8.20 -31.94 -53.13
C PHE A 629 9.31 -32.04 -54.18
N TYR A 630 10.12 -31.00 -54.31
CA TYR A 630 11.15 -30.93 -55.33
C TYR A 630 12.23 -32.00 -55.12
N LEU A 631 12.71 -32.20 -53.90
CA LEU A 631 13.70 -33.23 -53.58
C LEU A 631 13.11 -34.65 -53.68
N GLU A 632 11.85 -34.84 -53.30
CA GLU A 632 11.16 -36.14 -53.41
C GLU A 632 11.03 -36.59 -54.88
N ASN A 633 10.72 -35.65 -55.78
CA ASN A 633 10.53 -35.95 -57.21
C ASN A 633 11.83 -35.95 -58.01
N ASN A 634 12.96 -35.51 -57.42
CA ASN A 634 14.26 -35.36 -58.09
C ASN A 634 15.39 -36.00 -57.28
N SER A 635 15.44 -37.34 -57.28
CA SER A 635 16.36 -38.13 -56.44
C SER A 635 17.86 -37.85 -56.67
N ASP A 636 18.24 -37.42 -57.87
CA ASP A 636 19.61 -37.01 -58.23
C ASP A 636 20.03 -35.71 -57.53
N ILE A 637 19.09 -34.77 -57.38
CA ILE A 637 19.30 -33.51 -56.68
C ILE A 637 19.29 -33.73 -55.17
N ALA A 638 18.38 -34.55 -54.65
CA ALA A 638 18.37 -34.96 -53.24
C ALA A 638 19.71 -35.58 -52.82
N GLN A 639 20.33 -36.39 -53.68
CA GLN A 639 21.65 -36.94 -53.43
C GLN A 639 22.75 -35.84 -53.45
N ALA A 640 22.69 -34.90 -54.39
CA ALA A 640 23.68 -33.82 -54.48
C ALA A 640 23.62 -32.87 -53.27
N VAL A 641 22.43 -32.58 -52.73
CA VAL A 641 22.24 -31.79 -51.51
C VAL A 641 22.75 -32.56 -50.28
N ALA A 642 22.40 -33.84 -50.14
CA ALA A 642 22.87 -34.68 -49.02
C ALA A 642 24.41 -34.82 -48.97
N GLU A 643 25.07 -34.73 -50.12
CA GLU A 643 26.54 -34.76 -50.25
C GLU A 643 27.20 -33.38 -50.15
N GLY A 644 26.43 -32.31 -49.93
CA GLY A 644 26.92 -30.93 -49.82
C GLY A 644 27.46 -30.36 -51.13
N ARG A 645 27.06 -30.94 -52.29
CA ARG A 645 27.46 -30.47 -53.63
C ARG A 645 26.56 -29.34 -54.16
N LEU A 646 25.36 -29.21 -53.59
CA LEU A 646 24.41 -28.12 -53.82
C LEU A 646 23.89 -27.64 -52.45
N SER A 647 23.54 -26.36 -52.33
CA SER A 647 23.08 -25.80 -51.05
C SER A 647 21.61 -26.13 -50.76
N SER A 648 20.77 -26.27 -51.79
CA SER A 648 19.35 -26.65 -51.69
C SER A 648 18.82 -27.13 -53.03
N GLY A 649 17.63 -27.75 -53.03
CA GLY A 649 16.85 -27.99 -54.23
C GLY A 649 16.46 -26.68 -54.92
N LEU A 650 16.15 -25.64 -54.13
CA LEU A 650 15.76 -24.33 -54.65
C LEU A 650 16.87 -23.67 -55.46
N GLN A 651 18.12 -23.75 -54.98
CA GLN A 651 19.28 -23.26 -55.73
C GLN A 651 19.40 -23.96 -57.09
N HIS A 652 19.18 -25.27 -57.13
CA HIS A 652 19.16 -25.99 -58.39
C HIS A 652 17.99 -25.54 -59.28
N PHE A 653 16.80 -25.36 -58.72
CA PHE A 653 15.64 -24.96 -59.49
C PHE A 653 15.81 -23.59 -60.16
N LEU A 654 16.28 -22.58 -59.42
CA LEU A 654 16.50 -21.22 -59.90
C LEU A 654 17.59 -21.14 -60.98
N ASN A 655 18.60 -22.00 -60.91
CA ASN A 655 19.71 -21.96 -61.86
C ASN A 655 19.50 -22.86 -63.09
N PHE A 656 18.76 -23.96 -62.94
CA PHE A 656 18.68 -25.02 -63.97
C PHE A 656 17.31 -25.72 -64.01
N GLY A 657 16.69 -25.99 -62.86
CA GLY A 657 15.52 -26.87 -62.79
C GLY A 657 14.27 -26.35 -63.53
N HIS A 658 14.11 -25.03 -63.63
CA HIS A 658 13.03 -24.46 -64.44
C HIS A 658 13.22 -24.75 -65.94
N GLU A 659 14.44 -24.71 -66.47
CA GLU A 659 14.76 -25.03 -67.87
C GLU A 659 14.74 -26.54 -68.15
N GLU A 660 15.06 -27.35 -67.14
CA GLU A 660 15.04 -28.82 -67.22
C GLU A 660 13.62 -29.41 -67.23
N ASN A 661 12.57 -28.58 -67.25
CA ASN A 661 11.17 -28.98 -67.18
C ASN A 661 10.84 -29.78 -65.91
N ARG A 662 11.49 -29.48 -64.77
CA ARG A 662 11.19 -30.08 -63.46
C ARG A 662 10.14 -29.25 -62.73
N ASN A 663 9.14 -29.91 -62.15
CA ASN A 663 8.05 -29.20 -61.47
C ASN A 663 8.51 -28.68 -60.09
N PRO A 664 8.34 -27.37 -59.79
CA PRO A 664 8.82 -26.77 -58.54
C PRO A 664 7.96 -27.09 -57.32
N SER A 665 6.70 -27.45 -57.52
CA SER A 665 5.74 -27.76 -56.46
C SER A 665 4.61 -28.62 -57.02
N GLY A 666 3.74 -29.12 -56.15
CA GLY A 666 2.46 -29.70 -56.56
C GLY A 666 1.49 -28.66 -57.16
N PHE A 667 1.81 -27.36 -57.07
CA PHE A 667 0.98 -26.26 -57.54
C PHE A 667 1.20 -25.91 -59.02
N PHE A 668 2.42 -26.12 -59.52
CA PHE A 668 2.81 -25.78 -60.89
C PHE A 668 3.27 -27.01 -61.66
N ASN A 669 2.69 -27.24 -62.84
CA ASN A 669 3.16 -28.27 -63.76
C ASN A 669 3.57 -27.61 -65.08
N GLN A 670 4.87 -27.64 -65.37
CA GLN A 670 5.43 -26.99 -66.56
C GLN A 670 4.86 -27.57 -67.86
N GLU A 671 4.70 -28.90 -67.94
CA GLU A 671 4.19 -29.57 -69.13
C GLU A 671 2.70 -29.28 -69.35
N ASP A 672 1.90 -29.28 -68.29
CA ASP A 672 0.47 -28.92 -68.37
C ASP A 672 0.32 -27.43 -68.72
N TYR A 673 1.13 -26.56 -68.14
CA TYR A 673 1.10 -25.12 -68.43
C TYR A 673 1.38 -24.84 -69.90
N LEU A 674 2.43 -25.46 -70.48
CA LEU A 674 2.75 -25.30 -71.91
C LEU A 674 1.71 -25.95 -72.83
N THR A 675 1.15 -27.10 -72.43
CA THR A 675 0.10 -27.79 -73.20
C THR A 675 -1.16 -26.92 -73.32
N ASN A 676 -1.52 -26.23 -72.24
CA ASN A 676 -2.71 -25.38 -72.20
C ASN A 676 -2.45 -23.93 -72.63
N ASN A 677 -1.20 -23.57 -72.94
CA ASN A 677 -0.82 -22.24 -73.43
C ASN A 677 0.09 -22.35 -74.67
N PRO A 678 -0.47 -22.70 -75.85
CA PRO A 678 0.34 -22.93 -77.06
C PRO A 678 1.17 -21.72 -77.50
N GLY A 679 0.71 -20.50 -77.22
CA GLY A 679 1.46 -19.26 -77.48
C GLY A 679 2.71 -19.13 -76.59
N VAL A 680 2.61 -19.51 -75.32
CA VAL A 680 3.75 -19.54 -74.39
C VAL A 680 4.71 -20.63 -74.79
N LYS A 681 4.19 -21.80 -75.18
CA LYS A 681 5.01 -22.88 -75.71
C LYS A 681 5.85 -22.41 -76.91
N ALA A 682 5.28 -21.66 -77.83
CA ALA A 682 6.03 -21.11 -78.96
C ALA A 682 7.09 -20.07 -78.53
N ALA A 683 6.82 -19.29 -77.48
CA ALA A 683 7.74 -18.30 -76.91
C ALA A 683 8.87 -18.95 -76.09
N VAL A 684 8.64 -20.10 -75.47
CA VAL A 684 9.68 -20.91 -74.83
C VAL A 684 10.53 -21.62 -75.89
N ASP A 685 9.89 -22.24 -76.88
CA ASP A 685 10.59 -22.95 -77.98
C ASP A 685 11.50 -22.02 -78.82
N ASN A 686 11.24 -20.70 -78.84
CA ASN A 686 12.02 -19.71 -79.58
C ASN A 686 13.02 -18.90 -78.71
N GLY A 687 13.09 -19.17 -77.40
CA GLY A 687 13.99 -18.52 -76.46
C GLY A 687 13.58 -17.11 -76.02
N THR A 688 12.31 -16.72 -76.18
CA THR A 688 11.76 -15.49 -75.58
C THR A 688 11.58 -15.65 -74.07
N PHE A 689 11.21 -16.86 -73.63
CA PHE A 689 11.21 -17.27 -72.23
C PHE A 689 12.08 -18.52 -72.07
N GLN A 690 12.85 -18.58 -71.00
CA GLN A 690 13.67 -19.71 -70.57
C GLN A 690 12.83 -20.91 -70.11
N SER A 691 11.64 -20.68 -69.55
CA SER A 691 10.77 -21.76 -69.09
C SER A 691 9.29 -21.40 -69.03
N ALA A 692 8.45 -22.42 -68.85
CA ALA A 692 7.03 -22.27 -68.55
C ALA A 692 6.81 -21.48 -67.24
N PHE A 693 7.69 -21.74 -66.26
CA PHE A 693 7.62 -21.14 -64.94
C PHE A 693 7.98 -19.65 -64.94
N GLU A 694 9.00 -19.25 -65.70
CA GLU A 694 9.38 -17.84 -65.90
C GLU A 694 8.22 -17.04 -66.50
N HIS A 695 7.61 -17.53 -67.58
CA HIS A 695 6.43 -16.86 -68.14
C HIS A 695 5.31 -16.72 -67.09
N TYR A 696 5.09 -17.75 -66.26
CA TYR A 696 4.00 -17.70 -65.29
C TYR A 696 4.21 -16.64 -64.21
N ILE A 697 5.41 -16.53 -63.65
CA ILE A 697 5.71 -15.56 -62.59
C ILE A 697 5.84 -14.13 -63.12
N GLU A 698 6.21 -13.92 -64.39
CA GLU A 698 6.31 -12.59 -64.98
C GLU A 698 5.01 -12.08 -65.60
N PHE A 699 4.18 -12.98 -66.14
CA PHE A 699 2.99 -12.60 -66.91
C PHE A 699 1.77 -13.48 -66.62
N GLY A 700 1.97 -14.79 -66.45
CA GLY A 700 0.86 -15.74 -66.38
C GLY A 700 -0.08 -15.54 -65.20
N ALA A 701 0.43 -15.17 -64.03
CA ALA A 701 -0.40 -14.86 -62.86
C ALA A 701 -1.28 -13.62 -63.10
N ASP A 702 -0.73 -12.56 -63.69
CA ASP A 702 -1.44 -11.32 -64.01
C ASP A 702 -2.41 -11.46 -65.20
N GLU A 703 -2.19 -12.47 -66.04
CA GLU A 703 -3.07 -12.85 -67.15
C GLU A 703 -4.16 -13.86 -66.73
N ASP A 704 -4.34 -14.11 -65.42
CA ASP A 704 -5.29 -15.07 -64.86
C ASP A 704 -5.12 -16.51 -65.40
N ARG A 705 -3.90 -16.87 -65.84
CA ARG A 705 -3.61 -18.20 -66.36
C ARG A 705 -3.44 -19.17 -65.20
N LEU A 706 -3.93 -20.39 -65.39
CA LEU A 706 -3.88 -21.40 -64.33
C LEU A 706 -2.52 -22.13 -64.32
N PRO A 707 -1.86 -22.26 -63.15
CA PRO A 707 -0.50 -22.80 -62.99
C PRO A 707 -0.39 -24.31 -63.24
N ALA A 708 -1.51 -25.02 -63.13
CA ALA A 708 -1.69 -26.39 -63.63
C ALA A 708 -3.19 -26.63 -63.85
N LEU A 709 -3.56 -27.35 -64.91
CA LEU A 709 -4.96 -27.67 -65.23
C LEU A 709 -5.15 -29.18 -65.22
N SER A 710 -5.54 -29.71 -64.06
CA SER A 710 -5.77 -31.14 -63.93
C SER A 710 -7.15 -31.58 -64.48
N LEU A 711 -8.10 -30.65 -64.58
CA LEU A 711 -9.50 -30.93 -64.92
C LEU A 711 -10.07 -30.14 -66.11
N TYR A 712 -9.26 -29.40 -66.88
CA TYR A 712 -9.69 -28.87 -68.17
C TYR A 712 -9.32 -29.83 -69.31
N ASN A 713 -10.27 -30.10 -70.20
CA ASN A 713 -10.03 -30.95 -71.37
C ASN A 713 -10.62 -30.26 -72.60
N GLU A 714 -9.75 -29.73 -73.47
CA GLU A 714 -10.17 -28.94 -74.62
C GLU A 714 -11.06 -29.74 -75.60
N GLU A 715 -10.70 -31.00 -75.87
CA GLU A 715 -11.48 -31.84 -76.78
C GLU A 715 -12.92 -32.02 -76.28
N PHE A 716 -13.09 -32.35 -75.00
CA PHE A 716 -14.40 -32.42 -74.33
C PHE A 716 -15.11 -31.07 -74.35
N TYR A 717 -14.39 -29.99 -74.09
CA TYR A 717 -14.97 -28.66 -73.99
C TYR A 717 -15.50 -28.18 -75.34
N LEU A 718 -14.73 -28.35 -76.42
CA LEU A 718 -15.15 -27.99 -77.77
C LEU A 718 -16.26 -28.91 -78.30
N ASP A 719 -16.19 -30.22 -78.02
CA ASP A 719 -17.23 -31.19 -78.42
C ASP A 719 -18.59 -30.88 -77.77
N ASN A 720 -18.59 -30.45 -76.51
CA ASN A 720 -19.80 -30.10 -75.78
C ASN A 720 -20.24 -28.65 -75.98
N ASN A 721 -19.43 -27.82 -76.65
CA ASN A 721 -19.74 -26.43 -76.93
C ASN A 721 -19.55 -26.11 -78.44
N PRO A 722 -20.42 -26.60 -79.33
CA PRO A 722 -20.24 -26.47 -80.79
C PRO A 722 -20.15 -25.03 -81.31
N SER A 723 -20.77 -24.06 -80.61
CA SER A 723 -20.65 -22.63 -80.94
C SER A 723 -19.26 -22.08 -80.63
N VAL A 724 -18.60 -22.61 -79.60
CA VAL A 724 -17.23 -22.24 -79.23
C VAL A 724 -16.25 -22.88 -80.20
N ALA A 725 -16.43 -24.15 -80.53
CA ALA A 725 -15.64 -24.81 -81.58
C ALA A 725 -15.70 -24.06 -82.92
N ALA A 726 -16.87 -23.54 -83.30
CA ALA A 726 -17.02 -22.69 -84.48
C ALA A 726 -16.35 -21.32 -84.34
N ALA A 727 -16.33 -20.73 -83.14
CA ALA A 727 -15.65 -19.46 -82.87
C ALA A 727 -14.13 -19.61 -82.90
N VAL A 728 -13.60 -20.71 -82.35
CA VAL A 728 -12.17 -21.08 -82.42
C VAL A 728 -11.74 -21.34 -83.86
N ALA A 729 -12.53 -22.14 -84.62
CA ALA A 729 -12.23 -22.42 -86.02
C ALA A 729 -12.23 -21.17 -86.93
N ASN A 730 -12.94 -20.11 -86.53
CA ASN A 730 -12.97 -18.83 -87.23
C ASN A 730 -11.98 -17.80 -86.66
N GLY A 731 -11.12 -18.18 -85.71
CA GLY A 731 -10.11 -17.32 -85.10
C GLY A 731 -10.67 -16.21 -84.21
N THR A 732 -11.91 -16.36 -83.72
CA THR A 732 -12.50 -15.45 -82.71
C THR A 732 -11.93 -15.70 -81.32
N PHE A 733 -11.60 -16.96 -81.04
CA PHE A 733 -10.81 -17.38 -79.90
C PHE A 733 -9.63 -18.20 -80.43
N THR A 734 -8.51 -18.11 -79.77
CA THR A 734 -7.25 -18.81 -80.03
C THR A 734 -7.44 -20.32 -79.83
N ASP A 735 -8.18 -20.70 -78.80
CA ASP A 735 -8.49 -22.08 -78.45
C ASP A 735 -9.78 -22.16 -77.59
N GLY A 736 -10.22 -23.37 -77.26
CA GLY A 736 -11.40 -23.57 -76.42
C GLY A 736 -11.20 -23.07 -74.99
N PHE A 737 -9.95 -23.03 -74.53
CA PHE A 737 -9.60 -22.66 -73.16
C PHE A 737 -9.75 -21.15 -72.94
N GLU A 738 -9.33 -20.33 -73.92
CA GLU A 738 -9.55 -18.89 -73.91
C GLU A 738 -11.04 -18.55 -73.74
N HIS A 739 -11.92 -19.22 -74.49
CA HIS A 739 -13.35 -19.06 -74.28
C HIS A 739 -13.80 -19.53 -72.89
N PHE A 740 -13.27 -20.66 -72.40
CA PHE A 740 -13.63 -21.19 -71.10
C PHE A 740 -13.29 -20.22 -69.96
N VAL A 741 -12.12 -19.60 -70.00
CA VAL A 741 -11.67 -18.61 -69.02
C VAL A 741 -12.51 -17.34 -69.11
N LEU A 742 -12.67 -16.77 -70.30
CA LEU A 742 -13.36 -15.49 -70.49
C LEU A 742 -14.88 -15.57 -70.24
N PHE A 743 -15.49 -16.70 -70.59
CA PHE A 743 -16.95 -16.83 -70.60
C PHE A 743 -17.43 -18.13 -69.98
N GLY A 744 -16.76 -19.25 -70.28
CA GLY A 744 -17.23 -20.58 -69.93
C GLY A 744 -17.46 -20.85 -68.45
N GLN A 745 -16.61 -20.32 -67.58
CA GLN A 745 -16.77 -20.41 -66.13
C GLN A 745 -18.05 -19.70 -65.66
N SER A 746 -18.24 -18.45 -66.08
CA SER A 746 -19.45 -17.66 -65.76
C SER A 746 -20.73 -18.21 -66.40
N GLU A 747 -20.60 -18.90 -67.54
CA GLU A 747 -21.69 -19.57 -68.23
C GLU A 747 -21.97 -20.98 -67.69
N ASN A 748 -21.26 -21.40 -66.64
CA ASN A 748 -21.40 -22.71 -65.98
C ASN A 748 -21.20 -23.88 -66.97
N ARG A 749 -20.23 -23.75 -67.90
CA ARG A 749 -19.89 -24.79 -68.87
C ARG A 749 -18.86 -25.73 -68.27
N ALA A 750 -19.13 -27.04 -68.31
CA ALA A 750 -18.23 -28.04 -67.75
C ALA A 750 -16.88 -28.07 -68.48
N PRO A 751 -15.74 -27.91 -67.77
CA PRO A 751 -14.39 -27.90 -68.38
C PRO A 751 -13.89 -29.29 -68.77
N SER A 752 -14.42 -30.35 -68.16
CA SER A 752 -14.14 -31.73 -68.54
C SER A 752 -15.29 -32.65 -68.08
N SER A 753 -15.21 -33.93 -68.48
CA SER A 753 -16.10 -34.98 -67.97
C SER A 753 -15.93 -35.28 -66.48
N ARG A 754 -14.87 -34.73 -65.85
CA ARG A 754 -14.47 -34.99 -64.46
C ARG A 754 -14.84 -33.86 -63.50
N TYR A 755 -15.41 -32.77 -64.00
CA TYR A 755 -15.74 -31.61 -63.20
C TYR A 755 -17.12 -31.07 -63.56
N ASN A 756 -17.96 -30.90 -62.54
CA ASN A 756 -19.23 -30.21 -62.63
C ASN A 756 -19.30 -29.13 -61.54
N GLU A 757 -19.38 -27.88 -61.97
CA GLU A 757 -19.42 -26.69 -61.12
C GLU A 757 -20.56 -26.76 -60.08
N THR A 758 -21.78 -27.08 -60.51
CA THR A 758 -22.93 -27.20 -59.60
C THR A 758 -22.66 -28.27 -58.55
N SER A 759 -22.21 -29.45 -58.96
CA SER A 759 -21.92 -30.54 -58.03
C SER A 759 -20.77 -30.21 -57.07
N TYR A 760 -19.77 -29.45 -57.53
CA TYR A 760 -18.65 -29.03 -56.70
C TYR A 760 -19.05 -27.97 -55.67
N LEU A 761 -19.85 -26.98 -56.05
CA LEU A 761 -20.36 -25.95 -55.13
C LEU A 761 -21.37 -26.52 -54.13
N ASP A 762 -22.20 -27.47 -54.54
CA ASP A 762 -23.12 -28.19 -53.64
C ASP A 762 -22.34 -29.02 -52.59
N ALA A 763 -21.21 -29.62 -52.99
CA ALA A 763 -20.34 -30.38 -52.10
C ALA A 763 -19.48 -29.49 -51.18
N ASN A 764 -19.28 -28.22 -51.54
CA ASN A 764 -18.40 -27.28 -50.82
C ASN A 764 -19.13 -25.94 -50.59
N PRO A 765 -20.05 -25.86 -49.60
CA PRO A 765 -20.91 -24.69 -49.39
C PRO A 765 -20.17 -23.41 -48.99
N ASP A 766 -18.99 -23.56 -48.37
CA ASP A 766 -18.06 -22.47 -48.08
C ASP A 766 -17.51 -21.85 -49.36
N VAL A 767 -17.18 -22.68 -50.35
CA VAL A 767 -16.76 -22.22 -51.68
C VAL A 767 -17.92 -21.57 -52.42
N ALA A 768 -19.12 -22.12 -52.33
CA ALA A 768 -20.32 -21.52 -52.90
C ALA A 768 -20.58 -20.11 -52.36
N ALA A 769 -20.33 -19.87 -51.08
CA ALA A 769 -20.42 -18.55 -50.48
C ALA A 769 -19.33 -17.60 -51.00
N SER A 770 -18.09 -18.08 -51.14
CA SER A 770 -16.97 -17.29 -51.70
C SER A 770 -17.18 -16.91 -53.16
N VAL A 771 -17.74 -17.81 -53.99
CA VAL A 771 -18.11 -17.51 -55.38
C VAL A 771 -19.26 -16.50 -55.44
N ALA A 772 -20.28 -16.65 -54.59
CA ALA A 772 -21.38 -15.68 -54.51
C ALA A 772 -20.93 -14.28 -54.03
N ALA A 773 -19.88 -14.24 -53.21
CA ALA A 773 -19.24 -13.00 -52.75
C ALA A 773 -18.27 -12.40 -53.78
N GLY A 774 -18.04 -13.07 -54.92
CA GLY A 774 -17.10 -12.63 -55.96
C GLY A 774 -15.63 -12.78 -55.58
N ILE A 775 -15.33 -13.56 -54.53
CA ILE A 775 -13.95 -13.86 -54.10
C ILE A 775 -13.30 -14.84 -55.09
N PHE A 776 -14.08 -15.77 -55.63
CA PHE A 776 -13.70 -16.61 -56.76
C PHE A 776 -14.69 -16.43 -57.91
N SER A 777 -14.18 -16.39 -59.14
CA SER A 777 -14.98 -16.29 -60.36
C SER A 777 -15.80 -17.55 -60.63
N SER A 778 -15.36 -18.70 -60.11
CA SER A 778 -16.09 -19.97 -60.12
C SER A 778 -15.58 -20.93 -59.06
N GLY A 779 -16.36 -21.97 -58.77
CA GLY A 779 -15.93 -23.14 -58.02
C GLY A 779 -14.77 -23.85 -58.72
N PHE A 780 -14.70 -23.82 -60.05
CA PHE A 780 -13.58 -24.38 -60.80
C PHE A 780 -12.27 -23.64 -60.49
N GLN A 781 -12.31 -22.30 -60.46
CA GLN A 781 -11.17 -21.48 -60.06
C GLN A 781 -10.75 -21.79 -58.62
N HIS A 782 -11.70 -21.90 -57.68
CA HIS A 782 -11.38 -22.31 -56.32
C HIS A 782 -10.76 -23.71 -56.27
N TYR A 783 -11.29 -24.68 -57.02
CA TYR A 783 -10.77 -26.04 -56.99
C TYR A 783 -9.33 -26.12 -57.50
N GLU A 784 -9.03 -25.48 -58.63
CA GLU A 784 -7.68 -25.49 -59.20
C GLU A 784 -6.70 -24.69 -58.32
N ASN A 785 -7.15 -23.62 -57.65
CA ASN A 785 -6.29 -22.80 -56.81
C ASN A 785 -6.09 -23.37 -55.40
N PHE A 786 -7.12 -23.98 -54.82
CA PHE A 786 -7.13 -24.40 -53.40
C PHE A 786 -7.71 -25.79 -53.21
N GLY A 787 -8.87 -26.08 -53.82
CA GLY A 787 -9.65 -27.28 -53.51
C GLY A 787 -8.93 -28.61 -53.77
N ARG A 788 -8.06 -28.69 -54.78
CA ARG A 788 -7.25 -29.89 -55.05
C ARG A 788 -6.19 -30.16 -53.97
N PHE A 789 -5.70 -29.11 -53.30
CA PHE A 789 -4.75 -29.21 -52.19
C PHE A 789 -5.43 -29.48 -50.85
N GLU A 790 -6.68 -29.06 -50.72
CA GLU A 790 -7.54 -29.33 -49.57
C GLU A 790 -8.18 -30.74 -49.60
N ASN A 791 -7.89 -31.56 -50.61
CA ASN A 791 -8.55 -32.85 -50.88
C ASN A 791 -10.09 -32.73 -51.00
N ARG A 792 -10.58 -31.60 -51.53
CA ARG A 792 -12.01 -31.37 -51.71
C ARG A 792 -12.54 -32.31 -52.81
N PRO A 793 -13.63 -33.03 -52.57
CA PRO A 793 -14.14 -33.97 -53.55
C PRO A 793 -14.66 -33.23 -54.80
N ILE A 794 -14.19 -33.66 -55.97
CA ILE A 794 -14.83 -33.38 -57.26
C ILE A 794 -15.89 -34.45 -57.47
N ALA A 795 -17.15 -34.05 -57.42
CA ALA A 795 -18.30 -34.96 -57.44
C ALA A 795 -18.46 -35.72 -58.76
#